data_AF-F0WMW0-F1
#
_entry.id   AF-F0WMW0-F1
#
_cell.length_a   1.000
_cell.length_b   1.000
_cell.length_c   1.000
_cell.angle_alpha   90.00
_cell.angle_beta   90.00
_cell.angle_gamma   90.00
#
_symmetry.space_group_name_H-M   'P 1'
#
loop_
_entity.id
_entity.type
_entity.pdbx_description
1 polymer ?
#
loop_
_entity_poly.entity_id
_entity_poly.type
_entity_poly.pdbx_seq_one_letter_code
_entity_poly.pdbx_strand_id
1 'polypeptide(L)'
;MTEEVKGIQVFIPAALNRPTHTLYNIFTLVQPVEQEWMVNRRYSQFLQLRQDLCACLTEHQKCPRCPVVLSQILKFTFPHKTLFRTNRIVRKRVKLLQEFLHLLLQLIYLDNTPKCSTCNHSIRNIIRPFLIRGAQPVGSSELIEIQSALSLPSYDVATRSAKTSAVPLNLEASYSSTIESDDPDQKGDQWDSSREEEKAGFFRSRNYGDERCYDPVLPLEEAIKEVVVAEGLPCSKEDVVARLSTMWRAYEGTPIEKSRLSMNPKSRFKFIVASFGSGLEYSPNLLLAFPFFYEHCGNLKRTRLIMLPRALSLLSLGLCIWQVGGQVAAPIIVRGNKLYNAKTKERFVIIGMTYEYAVSDTYYIKYSKEILKTKLAGLKYNTLRLYDVNPEETYDIFMKDMAEINVYVIISVSPDNNPYYGKYRYSTIDRTLPANGKDLTKTCYPALLLEYGKKIIKKFAVHDNLLAILIGNEILQVNLKAAACVKQYAADLKNWMRVNGKKIRLIPLAYAAADSSYAGLIEDADKYHLLKIQGLLCGDRMSNGMMVKSIDIYLINEYRFCPGSTFEEAYERFLTLAKGIPIVIALGEYGCKLSKGEPRTWEMIPYLYDPPSKTQGFSEVFSGGLAYSYGEAKLSSASLFPMFTGGSSEITGKPSDKPSKDFSNLKEALSKHKPFSDKAAWTKDTICKWTPPLKYKIDPKSGIASKGFILPTCNAPELKPKKDDTWVTQSREGVICTDRGAPCDVVIHGKVGTTQESICGEYEVESGGGTCSSSNDCGSNGQCAITKGVGTCHCLACYTGADCSIKDTSSCLELTSSPTAPKFIFMGVGIFLVFMLFIFVALGILAKKKASVLSELRTEIKSRSTGQNTAGM
;
A
#
# COMPACT_ATOMS: atom_id res chain seq x y z
N MET A 1 -27.40 -30.73 -27.72
CA MET A 1 -26.40 -30.07 -26.88
C MET A 1 -26.09 -28.74 -27.53
N THR A 2 -26.06 -27.65 -26.78
CA THR A 2 -25.61 -26.34 -27.28
C THR A 2 -24.10 -26.37 -27.51
N GLU A 3 -23.62 -25.91 -28.66
CA GLU A 3 -22.19 -25.71 -28.88
C GLU A 3 -21.68 -24.60 -27.95
N GLU A 4 -20.62 -24.87 -27.20
CA GLU A 4 -19.94 -23.83 -26.41
C GLU A 4 -19.18 -22.88 -27.35
N VAL A 5 -19.63 -21.63 -27.44
CA VAL A 5 -18.95 -20.58 -28.19
C VAL A 5 -17.66 -20.20 -27.45
N LYS A 6 -16.52 -20.72 -27.92
CA LYS A 6 -15.18 -20.26 -27.50
C LYS A 6 -14.77 -19.06 -28.34
N GLY A 7 -14.63 -17.88 -27.74
CA GLY A 7 -14.24 -16.69 -28.50
C GLY A 7 -13.85 -15.47 -27.65
N ILE A 8 -12.94 -14.66 -28.22
CA ILE A 8 -12.73 -13.27 -27.82
C ILE A 8 -13.38 -12.41 -28.90
N GLN A 9 -14.34 -11.58 -28.52
CA GLN A 9 -15.02 -10.65 -29.40
C GLN A 9 -14.59 -9.22 -29.07
N VAL A 10 -14.40 -8.39 -30.09
CA VAL A 10 -14.08 -6.98 -29.94
C VAL A 10 -14.92 -6.16 -30.90
N PHE A 11 -15.39 -4.99 -30.47
CA PHE A 11 -16.03 -4.01 -31.34
C PHE A 11 -15.71 -2.58 -30.91
N ILE A 12 -15.87 -1.62 -31.81
CA ILE A 12 -15.66 -0.19 -31.54
C ILE A 12 -17.03 0.51 -31.58
N PRO A 13 -17.81 0.48 -30.48
CA PRO A 13 -19.20 0.93 -30.48
C PRO A 13 -19.39 2.44 -30.72
N ALA A 14 -18.37 3.25 -30.42
CA ALA A 14 -18.38 4.69 -30.61
C ALA A 14 -16.95 5.27 -30.63
N ALA A 15 -16.83 6.48 -31.17
CA ALA A 15 -15.67 7.33 -31.00
C ALA A 15 -16.08 8.73 -30.52
N LEU A 16 -15.23 9.40 -29.75
CA LEU A 16 -15.44 10.75 -29.25
C LEU A 16 -14.36 11.66 -29.83
N ASN A 17 -14.79 12.72 -30.51
CA ASN A 17 -13.88 13.79 -30.92
C ASN A 17 -13.61 14.72 -29.73
N ARG A 18 -12.34 14.89 -29.40
CA ARG A 18 -11.83 15.86 -28.41
C ARG A 18 -11.07 16.98 -29.15
N PRO A 19 -10.82 18.16 -28.57
CA PRO A 19 -10.15 19.25 -29.29
C PRO A 19 -8.86 18.85 -30.02
N THR A 20 -8.00 18.02 -29.40
CA THR A 20 -6.72 17.62 -30.01
C THR A 20 -6.70 16.24 -30.69
N HIS A 21 -7.64 15.33 -30.39
CA HIS A 21 -7.58 13.94 -30.86
C HIS A 21 -8.95 13.24 -30.87
N THR A 22 -9.05 12.06 -31.48
CA THR A 22 -10.24 11.18 -31.37
C THR A 22 -9.93 10.01 -30.44
N LEU A 23 -10.82 9.75 -29.49
CA LEU A 23 -10.83 8.55 -28.65
C LEU A 23 -11.79 7.51 -29.24
N TYR A 24 -11.27 6.36 -29.64
CA TYR A 24 -12.05 5.21 -30.05
C TYR A 24 -12.31 4.35 -28.80
N ASN A 25 -13.58 4.12 -28.48
CA ASN A 25 -13.97 3.20 -27.43
C ASN A 25 -13.92 1.78 -27.99
N ILE A 26 -13.17 0.88 -27.37
CA ILE A 26 -13.04 -0.52 -27.75
C ILE A 26 -13.74 -1.34 -26.67
N PHE A 27 -14.80 -2.06 -27.04
CA PHE A 27 -15.43 -3.07 -26.19
C PHE A 27 -14.76 -4.43 -26.46
N THR A 28 -14.53 -5.21 -25.41
CA THR A 28 -14.01 -6.59 -25.47
C THR A 28 -14.93 -7.49 -24.64
N LEU A 29 -15.30 -8.65 -25.19
CA LEU A 29 -15.99 -9.76 -24.51
C LEU A 29 -15.11 -11.02 -24.63
N VAL A 30 -14.96 -11.78 -23.55
CA VAL A 30 -14.23 -13.05 -23.52
C VAL A 30 -15.11 -14.17 -22.97
N GLN A 31 -15.33 -15.20 -23.80
CA GLN A 31 -16.02 -16.44 -23.43
C GLN A 31 -15.01 -17.59 -23.30
N PRO A 32 -15.23 -18.55 -22.37
CA PRO A 32 -16.42 -18.75 -21.54
C PRO A 32 -16.41 -18.01 -20.17
N VAL A 33 -15.43 -17.15 -19.89
CA VAL A 33 -15.31 -16.46 -18.58
C VAL A 33 -16.30 -15.30 -18.37
N GLU A 34 -17.19 -15.04 -19.34
CA GLU A 34 -18.22 -13.99 -19.33
C GLU A 34 -17.70 -12.58 -18.94
N GLN A 35 -16.45 -12.28 -19.29
CA GLN A 35 -15.83 -10.98 -18.97
C GLN A 35 -16.00 -9.99 -20.11
N GLU A 36 -16.58 -8.84 -19.80
CA GLU A 36 -16.88 -7.72 -20.69
C GLU A 36 -16.26 -6.42 -20.17
N TRP A 37 -15.60 -5.65 -21.04
CA TRP A 37 -15.03 -4.36 -20.66
C TRP A 37 -14.81 -3.41 -21.84
N MET A 38 -14.64 -2.12 -21.53
CA MET A 38 -14.29 -1.08 -22.48
C MET A 38 -12.91 -0.47 -22.21
N VAL A 39 -12.17 -0.11 -23.25
CA VAL A 39 -10.95 0.74 -23.16
C VAL A 39 -10.98 1.84 -24.23
N ASN A 40 -10.51 3.04 -23.89
CA ASN A 40 -10.38 4.13 -24.86
C ASN A 40 -8.95 4.20 -25.43
N ARG A 41 -8.83 4.35 -26.76
CA ARG A 41 -7.55 4.46 -27.47
C ARG A 41 -7.59 5.57 -28.51
N ARG A 42 -6.50 6.33 -28.66
CA ARG A 42 -6.34 7.30 -29.76
C ARG A 42 -5.72 6.65 -30.98
N TYR A 43 -5.98 7.18 -32.18
CA TYR A 43 -5.45 6.65 -33.45
C TYR A 43 -3.93 6.35 -33.41
N SER A 44 -3.13 7.23 -32.82
CA SER A 44 -1.67 7.03 -32.74
C SER A 44 -1.25 5.85 -31.87
N GLN A 45 -2.08 5.40 -30.93
CA GLN A 45 -1.84 4.16 -30.18
C GLN A 45 -2.12 2.91 -31.03
N PHE A 46 -3.13 2.93 -31.91
CA PHE A 46 -3.31 1.82 -32.87
C PHE A 46 -2.15 1.75 -33.88
N LEU A 47 -1.64 2.91 -34.31
CA LEU A 47 -0.48 2.97 -35.20
C LEU A 47 0.78 2.42 -34.51
N GLN A 48 1.05 2.83 -33.26
CA GLN A 48 2.13 2.27 -32.45
C GLN A 48 1.95 0.75 -32.25
N LEU A 49 0.72 0.27 -32.04
CA LEU A 49 0.44 -1.17 -31.90
C LEU A 49 0.87 -1.94 -33.15
N ARG A 50 0.55 -1.42 -34.34
CA ARG A 50 1.02 -2.00 -35.60
C ARG A 50 2.55 -1.99 -35.70
N GLN A 51 3.20 -0.89 -35.33
CA GLN A 51 4.65 -0.74 -35.38
C GLN A 51 5.37 -1.72 -34.43
N ASP A 52 4.95 -1.80 -33.16
CA ASP A 52 5.53 -2.70 -32.16
C ASP A 52 5.39 -4.17 -32.56
N LEU A 53 4.24 -4.56 -33.13
CA LEU A 53 4.00 -5.91 -33.63
C LEU A 53 4.89 -6.22 -34.84
N CYS A 54 5.03 -5.31 -35.80
CA CYS A 54 5.93 -5.46 -36.94
C CYS A 54 7.40 -5.58 -36.49
N ALA A 55 7.85 -4.76 -35.54
CA ALA A 55 9.20 -4.81 -35.00
C ALA A 55 9.46 -6.17 -34.32
N CYS A 56 8.58 -6.58 -33.40
CA CYS A 56 8.68 -7.86 -32.68
C CYS A 56 8.75 -9.08 -33.62
N LEU A 57 8.04 -9.03 -34.75
CA LEU A 57 8.02 -10.11 -35.75
C LEU A 57 9.22 -10.09 -36.70
N THR A 58 9.79 -8.92 -36.99
CA THR A 58 10.92 -8.75 -37.92
C THR A 58 12.21 -9.35 -37.35
N GLU A 59 12.42 -9.26 -36.04
CA GLU A 59 13.62 -9.78 -35.35
C GLU A 59 13.75 -11.32 -35.37
N HIS A 60 12.68 -12.08 -35.67
CA HIS A 60 12.61 -13.52 -35.43
C HIS A 60 12.25 -14.36 -36.68
N GLN A 61 13.03 -14.18 -37.76
CA GLN A 61 12.81 -14.87 -39.04
C GLN A 61 12.96 -16.41 -39.01
N LYS A 62 13.48 -17.01 -37.94
CA LYS A 62 13.69 -18.47 -37.81
C LYS A 62 12.40 -19.29 -37.67
N CYS A 63 11.26 -18.66 -37.39
CA CYS A 63 9.97 -19.36 -37.32
C CYS A 63 9.19 -19.14 -38.63
N PRO A 64 8.74 -20.19 -39.35
CA PRO A 64 8.05 -20.04 -40.63
C PRO A 64 6.73 -19.26 -40.54
N ARG A 65 6.11 -19.20 -39.36
CA ARG A 65 4.86 -18.44 -39.13
C ARG A 65 5.08 -16.96 -38.83
N CYS A 66 6.22 -16.55 -38.28
CA CYS A 66 6.48 -15.14 -37.99
C CYS A 66 6.40 -14.26 -39.27
N PRO A 67 7.01 -14.64 -40.40
CA PRO A 67 6.83 -13.94 -41.68
C PRO A 67 5.39 -13.94 -42.19
N VAL A 68 4.60 -14.99 -41.94
CA VAL A 68 3.18 -15.04 -42.36
C VAL A 68 2.34 -14.02 -41.60
N VAL A 69 2.45 -14.01 -40.27
CA VAL A 69 1.75 -13.04 -39.40
C VAL A 69 2.21 -11.61 -39.72
N LEU A 70 3.52 -11.41 -39.95
CA LEU A 70 4.07 -10.12 -40.37
C LEU A 70 3.50 -9.67 -41.72
N SER A 71 3.47 -10.57 -42.71
CA SER A 71 2.91 -10.29 -44.03
C SER A 71 1.43 -9.89 -43.95
N GLN A 72 0.65 -10.54 -43.08
CA GLN A 72 -0.77 -10.20 -42.88
C GLN A 72 -0.95 -8.83 -42.21
N ILE A 73 -0.14 -8.49 -41.19
CA ILE A 73 -0.18 -7.17 -40.53
C ILE A 73 0.30 -6.04 -41.47
N LEU A 74 1.27 -6.32 -42.35
CA LEU A 74 1.76 -5.38 -43.36
C LEU A 74 0.77 -5.20 -44.53
N LYS A 75 0.13 -6.28 -44.99
CA LYS A 75 -0.91 -6.24 -46.04
C LYS A 75 -2.22 -5.60 -45.59
N PHE A 76 -2.49 -5.54 -44.28
CA PHE A 76 -3.68 -4.87 -43.78
C PHE A 76 -3.69 -3.38 -44.15
N THR A 77 -4.75 -2.92 -44.83
CA THR A 77 -4.96 -1.52 -45.24
C THR A 77 -5.27 -0.64 -44.04
N PHE A 78 -4.24 -0.32 -43.27
CA PHE A 78 -4.37 0.49 -42.06
C PHE A 78 -4.78 1.94 -42.41
N PRO A 79 -5.75 2.55 -41.70
CA PRO A 79 -6.26 3.86 -42.05
C PRO A 79 -5.17 4.93 -41.99
N HIS A 80 -5.04 5.78 -43.02
CA HIS A 80 -4.04 6.83 -43.06
C HIS A 80 -4.34 7.98 -42.07
N LYS A 81 -3.30 8.74 -41.70
CA LYS A 81 -3.44 10.07 -41.06
C LYS A 81 -4.05 11.04 -42.08
N THR A 82 -4.97 11.88 -41.63
CA THR A 82 -5.61 12.95 -42.43
C THR A 82 -5.43 14.25 -41.68
N LEU A 83 -5.23 15.35 -42.41
CA LEU A 83 -5.10 16.68 -41.81
C LEU A 83 -6.42 17.15 -41.16
N PHE A 84 -7.55 16.80 -41.78
CA PHE A 84 -8.88 17.12 -41.26
C PHE A 84 -9.53 15.90 -40.58
N ARG A 85 -10.34 16.19 -39.56
CA ARG A 85 -11.13 15.21 -38.82
C ARG A 85 -12.62 15.53 -38.96
N THR A 86 -13.27 14.87 -39.91
CA THR A 86 -14.73 14.92 -40.08
C THR A 86 -15.36 13.64 -39.54
N ASN A 87 -16.65 13.67 -39.19
CA ASN A 87 -17.36 12.49 -38.70
C ASN A 87 -17.39 11.34 -39.74
N ARG A 88 -17.41 11.66 -41.04
CA ARG A 88 -17.26 10.68 -42.14
C ARG A 88 -15.90 9.95 -42.06
N ILE A 89 -14.81 10.68 -41.85
CA ILE A 89 -13.46 10.10 -41.68
C ILE A 89 -13.39 9.26 -40.39
N VAL A 90 -14.00 9.72 -39.30
CA VAL A 90 -14.00 8.98 -38.02
C VAL A 90 -14.77 7.66 -38.15
N ARG A 91 -15.95 7.62 -38.79
CA ARG A 91 -16.68 6.37 -39.06
C ARG A 91 -15.87 5.39 -39.93
N LYS A 92 -15.24 5.88 -41.01
CA LYS A 92 -14.36 5.06 -41.86
C LYS A 92 -13.19 4.48 -41.05
N ARG A 93 -12.61 5.25 -40.11
CA ARG A 93 -11.59 4.77 -39.18
C ARG A 93 -12.11 3.76 -38.17
N VAL A 94 -13.31 3.96 -37.59
CA VAL A 94 -13.93 3.00 -36.66
C VAL A 94 -14.01 1.61 -37.30
N LYS A 95 -14.51 1.52 -38.54
CA LYS A 95 -14.57 0.26 -39.31
C LYS A 95 -13.19 -0.38 -39.49
N LEU A 96 -12.24 0.35 -40.07
CA LEU A 96 -10.89 -0.18 -40.35
C LEU A 96 -10.09 -0.53 -39.09
N LEU A 97 -10.26 0.21 -37.99
CA LEU A 97 -9.60 -0.10 -36.71
C LEU A 97 -10.23 -1.32 -36.02
N GLN A 98 -11.53 -1.55 -36.17
CA GLN A 98 -12.19 -2.76 -35.70
C GLN A 98 -11.73 -4.00 -36.49
N GLU A 99 -11.71 -3.91 -37.82
CA GLU A 99 -11.19 -4.97 -38.71
C GLU A 99 -9.73 -5.30 -38.39
N PHE A 100 -8.90 -4.32 -38.04
CA PHE A 100 -7.52 -4.54 -37.59
C PHE A 100 -7.48 -5.35 -36.28
N LEU A 101 -8.31 -5.03 -35.29
CA LEU A 101 -8.37 -5.79 -34.03
C LEU A 101 -8.89 -7.22 -34.25
N HIS A 102 -9.88 -7.41 -35.13
CA HIS A 102 -10.35 -8.74 -35.53
C HIS A 102 -9.23 -9.58 -36.17
N LEU A 103 -8.48 -9.01 -37.11
CA LEU A 103 -7.32 -9.68 -37.71
C LEU A 103 -6.31 -10.12 -36.63
N LEU A 104 -5.95 -9.22 -35.70
CA LEU A 104 -5.02 -9.55 -34.64
C LEU A 104 -5.54 -10.69 -33.73
N LEU A 105 -6.79 -10.62 -33.29
CA LEU A 105 -7.38 -11.67 -32.46
C LEU A 105 -7.41 -13.03 -33.18
N GLN A 106 -7.77 -13.03 -34.46
CA GLN A 106 -7.78 -14.23 -35.29
C GLN A 106 -6.39 -14.88 -35.34
N LEU A 107 -5.35 -14.11 -35.67
CA LEU A 107 -3.99 -14.66 -35.85
C LEU A 107 -3.34 -15.16 -34.55
N ILE A 108 -3.76 -14.65 -33.39
CA ILE A 108 -2.98 -14.78 -32.13
C ILE A 108 -3.72 -15.61 -31.08
N TYR A 109 -5.04 -15.48 -31.00
CA TYR A 109 -5.87 -16.20 -30.03
C TYR A 109 -6.66 -17.34 -30.67
N LEU A 110 -7.19 -17.18 -31.89
CA LEU A 110 -8.12 -18.15 -32.51
C LEU A 110 -7.47 -19.09 -33.53
N ASP A 111 -6.33 -18.74 -34.12
CA ASP A 111 -5.59 -19.59 -35.06
C ASP A 111 -4.76 -20.66 -34.31
N ASN A 112 -5.18 -21.92 -34.47
CA ASN A 112 -4.66 -23.13 -33.81
C ASN A 112 -3.39 -23.72 -34.43
N THR A 113 -2.79 -23.11 -35.47
CA THR A 113 -1.51 -23.59 -35.97
C THR A 113 -0.40 -23.47 -34.89
N PRO A 114 0.73 -24.20 -34.97
CA PRO A 114 1.81 -24.09 -34.00
C PRO A 114 2.41 -22.67 -33.93
N LYS A 115 2.82 -22.22 -32.74
CA LYS A 115 3.38 -20.89 -32.47
C LYS A 115 4.73 -21.00 -31.77
N CYS A 116 5.72 -20.21 -32.18
CA CYS A 116 6.94 -20.02 -31.40
C CYS A 116 6.70 -19.03 -30.25
N SER A 117 7.69 -18.85 -29.36
CA SER A 117 7.59 -17.88 -28.26
C SER A 117 7.26 -16.45 -28.77
N THR A 118 7.82 -16.04 -29.91
CA THR A 118 7.59 -14.69 -30.48
C THR A 118 6.16 -14.52 -30.99
N CYS A 119 5.67 -15.39 -31.88
CA CYS A 119 4.30 -15.32 -32.41
C CYS A 119 3.21 -15.86 -31.46
N ASN A 120 3.59 -16.25 -30.24
CA ASN A 120 2.66 -16.53 -29.14
C ASN A 120 2.79 -15.49 -28.02
N HIS A 121 3.83 -15.62 -27.21
CA HIS A 121 3.97 -14.93 -25.93
C HIS A 121 4.38 -13.46 -26.10
N SER A 122 5.39 -13.17 -26.91
CA SER A 122 5.87 -11.79 -27.10
C SER A 122 4.78 -10.89 -27.69
N ILE A 123 4.07 -11.37 -28.71
CA ILE A 123 2.93 -10.66 -29.31
C ILE A 123 1.76 -10.51 -28.34
N ARG A 124 1.40 -11.55 -27.57
CA ARG A 124 0.35 -11.43 -26.53
C ARG A 124 0.71 -10.37 -25.50
N ASN A 125 1.98 -10.26 -25.10
CA ASN A 125 2.47 -9.23 -24.18
C ASN A 125 2.40 -7.80 -24.75
N ILE A 126 2.32 -7.62 -26.07
CA ILE A 126 2.09 -6.32 -26.72
C ILE A 126 0.58 -5.99 -26.77
N ILE A 127 -0.26 -6.94 -27.18
CA ILE A 127 -1.71 -6.72 -27.36
C ILE A 127 -2.47 -6.64 -26.04
N ARG A 128 -2.13 -7.49 -25.07
CA ARG A 128 -2.86 -7.60 -23.79
C ARG A 128 -2.89 -6.26 -23.01
N PRO A 129 -1.78 -5.50 -22.86
CA PRO A 129 -1.84 -4.14 -22.32
C PRO A 129 -2.69 -3.19 -23.16
N PHE A 130 -2.66 -3.30 -24.50
CA PHE A 130 -3.48 -2.48 -25.38
C PHE A 130 -4.99 -2.74 -25.19
N LEU A 131 -5.41 -3.95 -24.85
CA LEU A 131 -6.83 -4.27 -24.57
C LEU A 131 -7.24 -4.07 -23.10
N ILE A 132 -6.32 -4.16 -22.12
CA ILE A 132 -6.68 -4.14 -20.69
C ILE A 132 -6.34 -2.82 -19.97
N ARG A 133 -5.33 -2.05 -20.40
CA ARG A 133 -4.89 -0.86 -19.64
C ARG A 133 -5.97 0.22 -19.62
N GLY A 134 -6.47 0.56 -18.43
CA GLY A 134 -7.61 1.47 -18.28
C GLY A 134 -8.95 0.83 -18.68
N ALA A 135 -9.08 -0.49 -18.52
CA ALA A 135 -10.34 -1.20 -18.70
C ALA A 135 -11.42 -0.66 -17.74
N GLN A 136 -12.63 -0.55 -18.27
CA GLN A 136 -13.85 -0.27 -17.53
C GLN A 136 -14.72 -1.53 -17.62
N PRO A 137 -14.91 -2.28 -16.53
CA PRO A 137 -15.75 -3.47 -16.56
C PRO A 137 -17.20 -3.12 -16.93
N VAL A 138 -17.86 -4.04 -17.62
CA VAL A 138 -19.27 -3.94 -18.00
C VAL A 138 -20.05 -5.10 -17.36
N GLY A 139 -21.29 -4.82 -16.95
CA GLY A 139 -22.16 -5.83 -16.33
C GLY A 139 -21.59 -6.34 -15.00
N SER A 140 -21.44 -7.67 -14.90
CA SER A 140 -20.91 -8.40 -13.75
C SER A 140 -19.38 -8.55 -13.74
N SER A 141 -18.69 -8.07 -14.77
CA SER A 141 -17.24 -8.29 -14.95
C SER A 141 -16.40 -7.58 -13.88
N GLU A 142 -15.30 -8.19 -13.45
CA GLU A 142 -14.39 -7.61 -12.45
C GLU A 142 -13.02 -7.27 -13.04
N LEU A 143 -12.39 -6.16 -12.58
CA LEU A 143 -11.07 -5.75 -13.06
C LEU A 143 -9.97 -6.81 -12.86
N ILE A 144 -10.12 -7.67 -11.85
CA ILE A 144 -9.18 -8.76 -11.54
C ILE A 144 -9.37 -9.92 -12.53
N GLU A 145 -10.62 -10.26 -12.83
CA GLU A 145 -10.98 -11.31 -13.80
C GLU A 145 -10.69 -10.87 -15.24
N ILE A 146 -10.95 -9.61 -15.60
CA ILE A 146 -10.53 -9.00 -16.88
C ILE A 146 -9.00 -9.07 -17.05
N GLN A 147 -8.25 -8.80 -15.97
CA GLN A 147 -6.79 -8.98 -15.97
C GLN A 147 -6.40 -10.44 -16.19
N SER A 148 -7.16 -11.44 -15.72
CA SER A 148 -6.86 -12.85 -15.96
C SER A 148 -7.36 -13.38 -17.31
N ALA A 149 -8.43 -12.80 -17.88
CA ALA A 149 -9.16 -13.29 -19.05
C ALA A 149 -8.29 -13.48 -20.30
N LEU A 150 -7.39 -12.54 -20.61
CA LEU A 150 -6.46 -12.65 -21.76
C LEU A 150 -5.12 -13.32 -21.41
N SER A 151 -5.02 -14.06 -20.30
CA SER A 151 -3.77 -14.77 -19.87
C SER A 151 -3.92 -16.29 -19.79
N LEU A 152 -5.11 -16.83 -19.99
CA LEU A 152 -5.41 -18.22 -19.68
C LEU A 152 -4.71 -19.24 -20.62
N PRO A 153 -4.21 -20.36 -20.07
CA PRO A 153 -3.94 -21.59 -20.82
C PRO A 153 -5.21 -22.32 -21.29
N SER A 154 -6.40 -21.94 -20.77
CA SER A 154 -7.69 -22.64 -20.89
C SER A 154 -8.30 -22.80 -22.30
N TYR A 155 -7.52 -22.52 -23.35
CA TYR A 155 -7.88 -22.85 -24.73
C TYR A 155 -7.30 -24.21 -25.17
N ASP A 156 -6.29 -24.74 -24.47
CA ASP A 156 -5.78 -26.11 -24.62
C ASP A 156 -6.30 -27.01 -23.48
N VAL A 157 -6.50 -28.32 -23.79
CA VAL A 157 -7.16 -29.36 -22.96
C VAL A 157 -8.71 -29.26 -22.98
N ALA A 158 -9.49 -30.27 -23.41
CA ALA A 158 -9.20 -31.62 -23.90
C ALA A 158 -9.89 -31.89 -25.25
N THR A 159 -9.43 -32.84 -26.05
CA THR A 159 -10.07 -34.17 -26.10
C THR A 159 -9.10 -35.24 -26.62
N ARG A 160 -9.16 -36.45 -26.04
CA ARG A 160 -8.61 -37.67 -26.64
C ARG A 160 -9.74 -38.69 -26.81
N SER A 161 -9.74 -39.33 -27.99
CA SER A 161 -10.45 -40.56 -28.37
C SER A 161 -11.88 -40.43 -28.96
N ALA A 162 -11.94 -40.67 -30.28
CA ALA A 162 -12.91 -41.48 -31.04
C ALA A 162 -14.41 -41.06 -31.09
N LYS A 163 -15.16 -41.24 -32.19
CA LYS A 163 -14.88 -41.47 -33.65
C LYS A 163 -16.23 -41.38 -34.39
N THR A 164 -16.30 -40.72 -35.56
CA THR A 164 -17.43 -40.73 -36.54
C THR A 164 -18.81 -40.23 -36.02
N SER A 165 -19.72 -39.63 -36.80
CA SER A 165 -19.82 -39.42 -38.27
C SER A 165 -20.40 -38.01 -38.58
N ALA A 166 -20.42 -37.60 -39.85
CA ALA A 166 -20.74 -36.23 -40.30
C ALA A 166 -22.21 -36.00 -40.72
N VAL A 167 -22.64 -34.73 -40.75
CA VAL A 167 -23.43 -34.03 -41.81
C VAL A 167 -23.76 -32.59 -41.31
N PRO A 168 -23.79 -31.54 -42.17
CA PRO A 168 -23.64 -30.15 -41.73
C PRO A 168 -24.96 -29.37 -41.56
N LEU A 169 -24.89 -28.21 -40.90
CA LEU A 169 -25.93 -27.19 -40.90
C LEU A 169 -25.40 -25.87 -41.47
N ASN A 170 -26.07 -25.41 -42.53
CA ASN A 170 -25.79 -24.14 -43.20
C ASN A 170 -26.21 -22.95 -42.34
N LEU A 171 -25.43 -21.87 -42.38
CA LEU A 171 -25.99 -20.52 -42.30
C LEU A 171 -25.17 -19.55 -43.16
N GLU A 172 -25.48 -19.52 -44.45
CA GLU A 172 -25.08 -18.40 -45.30
C GLU A 172 -25.88 -17.16 -44.90
N ALA A 173 -25.18 -16.08 -44.55
CA ALA A 173 -25.72 -14.74 -44.58
C ALA A 173 -24.84 -13.92 -45.53
N SER A 174 -25.28 -13.83 -46.78
CA SER A 174 -24.61 -13.06 -47.82
C SER A 174 -24.57 -11.58 -47.46
N TYR A 175 -23.43 -10.94 -47.66
CA TYR A 175 -23.41 -9.51 -47.98
C TYR A 175 -22.40 -9.24 -49.09
N SER A 176 -22.95 -8.83 -50.24
CA SER A 176 -22.20 -8.59 -51.46
C SER A 176 -21.32 -7.34 -51.35
N SER A 177 -20.18 -7.38 -52.04
CA SER A 177 -19.23 -6.28 -52.13
C SER A 177 -19.59 -5.29 -53.24
N THR A 178 -20.10 -4.12 -52.89
CA THR A 178 -20.01 -2.91 -53.73
C THR A 178 -19.85 -1.67 -52.84
N ILE A 179 -18.65 -1.08 -52.87
CA ILE A 179 -18.45 0.33 -52.54
C ILE A 179 -17.72 0.92 -53.74
N GLU A 180 -18.43 1.71 -54.53
CA GLU A 180 -17.87 2.43 -55.66
C GLU A 180 -16.84 3.47 -55.18
N SER A 181 -15.83 3.66 -56.01
CA SER A 181 -14.72 4.58 -55.77
C SER A 181 -15.06 5.99 -56.27
N ASP A 182 -15.05 6.97 -55.38
CA ASP A 182 -14.98 8.40 -55.74
C ASP A 182 -14.26 9.19 -54.63
N ASP A 183 -12.92 9.26 -54.73
CA ASP A 183 -12.07 10.33 -54.17
C ASP A 183 -10.66 10.24 -54.82
N PRO A 184 -10.04 11.32 -55.37
CA PRO A 184 -8.93 11.18 -56.34
C PRO A 184 -7.52 10.90 -55.78
N ASP A 185 -7.32 10.91 -54.45
CA ASP A 185 -5.99 10.93 -53.82
C ASP A 185 -5.37 9.53 -53.55
N GLN A 186 -5.46 8.61 -54.52
CA GLN A 186 -4.67 7.36 -54.50
C GLN A 186 -3.40 7.48 -55.36
N LYS A 187 -2.31 7.96 -54.74
CA LYS A 187 -0.97 7.48 -55.10
C LYS A 187 -0.57 6.35 -54.16
N GLY A 188 -0.32 5.17 -54.74
CA GLY A 188 0.13 4.00 -54.00
C GLY A 188 1.60 4.11 -53.65
N ASP A 189 1.91 4.67 -52.48
CA ASP A 189 3.29 4.73 -51.98
C ASP A 189 3.67 3.41 -51.30
N GLN A 190 4.66 2.74 -51.90
CA GLN A 190 5.32 1.55 -51.38
C GLN A 190 6.08 1.90 -50.09
N TRP A 191 6.02 1.04 -49.07
CA TRP A 191 6.70 1.27 -47.79
C TRP A 191 8.22 1.28 -47.96
N ASP A 192 8.80 2.48 -48.06
CA ASP A 192 10.24 2.70 -48.07
C ASP A 192 10.81 2.60 -46.64
N SER A 193 11.65 1.59 -46.44
CA SER A 193 12.28 1.30 -45.15
C SER A 193 13.47 2.20 -44.81
N SER A 194 13.99 2.97 -45.78
CA SER A 194 15.31 3.62 -45.67
C SER A 194 15.32 4.99 -44.99
N ARG A 195 14.16 5.55 -44.61
CA ARG A 195 14.06 6.97 -44.19
C ARG A 195 13.83 7.25 -42.71
N GLU A 196 13.74 6.23 -41.85
CA GLU A 196 13.63 6.40 -40.38
C GLU A 196 14.71 5.66 -39.55
N GLU A 197 15.68 4.97 -40.18
CA GLU A 197 16.72 4.22 -39.44
C GLU A 197 17.65 5.11 -38.60
N GLU A 198 17.83 6.38 -38.96
CA GLU A 198 18.76 7.30 -38.27
C GLU A 198 18.28 7.78 -36.88
N LYS A 199 17.10 7.36 -36.42
CA LYS A 199 16.57 7.64 -35.06
C LYS A 199 16.39 6.39 -34.19
N ALA A 200 16.76 5.21 -34.67
CA ALA A 200 16.57 3.92 -33.99
C ALA A 200 17.68 3.59 -32.96
N GLY A 201 18.06 4.55 -32.12
CA GLY A 201 19.02 4.35 -31.04
C GLY A 201 18.44 3.57 -29.86
N PHE A 202 18.72 2.26 -29.79
CA PHE A 202 18.57 1.38 -28.61
C PHE A 202 17.18 1.43 -27.93
N PHE A 203 16.20 0.71 -28.50
CA PHE A 203 14.80 0.77 -28.10
C PHE A 203 14.53 0.36 -26.63
N ARG A 204 14.29 1.37 -25.79
CA ARG A 204 13.38 1.22 -24.64
C ARG A 204 11.97 1.03 -25.18
N SER A 205 11.20 0.10 -24.60
CA SER A 205 9.76 0.02 -24.83
C SER A 205 9.08 1.34 -24.44
N ARG A 206 8.64 2.13 -25.44
CA ARG A 206 7.79 3.29 -25.18
C ARG A 206 6.43 2.77 -24.74
N ASN A 207 6.16 2.85 -23.45
CA ASN A 207 4.92 2.36 -22.87
C ASN A 207 3.71 3.12 -23.43
N TYR A 208 2.63 2.39 -23.72
CA TYR A 208 1.31 2.97 -23.96
C TYR A 208 0.81 3.69 -22.69
N GLY A 209 1.08 4.99 -22.55
CA GLY A 209 0.49 5.78 -21.45
C GLY A 209 1.16 7.07 -21.00
N ASP A 210 2.36 7.42 -21.48
CA ASP A 210 3.11 8.55 -20.90
C ASP A 210 2.61 9.95 -21.32
N GLU A 211 1.67 10.03 -22.27
CA GLU A 211 1.04 11.30 -22.70
C GLU A 211 -0.40 11.43 -22.18
N ARG A 212 -0.59 12.23 -21.12
CA ARG A 212 -1.91 12.76 -20.75
C ARG A 212 -2.24 13.95 -21.67
N CYS A 213 -3.41 13.95 -22.29
CA CYS A 213 -3.88 15.10 -23.07
C CYS A 213 -4.63 16.08 -22.15
N TYR A 214 -4.09 17.29 -21.96
CA TYR A 214 -4.70 18.36 -21.17
C TYR A 214 -5.83 19.09 -21.92
N ASP A 215 -6.66 18.33 -22.64
CA ASP A 215 -7.82 18.89 -23.35
C ASP A 215 -8.83 19.43 -22.33
N PRO A 216 -9.33 20.67 -22.49
CA PRO A 216 -10.31 21.25 -21.57
C PRO A 216 -11.58 20.39 -21.48
N VAL A 217 -12.29 20.54 -20.36
CA VAL A 217 -13.57 19.88 -20.12
C VAL A 217 -14.62 20.52 -21.03
N LEU A 218 -15.14 19.75 -21.99
CA LEU A 218 -16.29 20.17 -22.82
C LEU A 218 -17.58 20.00 -22.00
N PRO A 219 -18.54 20.95 -22.04
CA PRO A 219 -19.88 20.75 -21.52
C PRO A 219 -20.55 19.49 -22.11
N LEU A 220 -21.41 18.83 -21.34
CA LEU A 220 -22.04 17.57 -21.74
C LEU A 220 -22.82 17.73 -23.06
N GLU A 221 -23.52 18.85 -23.21
CA GLU A 221 -24.35 19.21 -24.36
C GLU A 221 -23.53 19.46 -25.64
N GLU A 222 -22.24 19.80 -25.50
CA GLU A 222 -21.30 19.93 -26.60
C GLU A 222 -20.62 18.58 -26.89
N ALA A 223 -20.20 17.87 -25.84
CA ALA A 223 -19.59 16.55 -25.96
C ALA A 223 -20.53 15.52 -26.60
N ILE A 224 -21.86 15.61 -26.42
CA ILE A 224 -22.89 14.81 -27.13
C ILE A 224 -22.79 14.99 -28.64
N LYS A 225 -22.51 16.20 -29.14
CA LYS A 225 -22.41 16.50 -30.59
C LYS A 225 -21.13 15.92 -31.21
N GLU A 226 -20.11 15.69 -30.39
CA GLU A 226 -18.80 15.14 -30.78
C GLU A 226 -18.74 13.59 -30.71
N VAL A 227 -19.81 12.92 -30.31
CA VAL A 227 -19.91 11.45 -30.35
C VAL A 227 -20.21 10.98 -31.78
N VAL A 228 -19.33 10.13 -32.30
CA VAL A 228 -19.48 9.45 -33.58
C VAL A 228 -19.81 7.98 -33.30
N VAL A 229 -21.09 7.62 -33.46
CA VAL A 229 -21.55 6.22 -33.40
C VAL A 229 -21.22 5.50 -34.72
N ALA A 230 -20.92 4.21 -34.63
CA ALA A 230 -20.76 3.33 -35.80
C ALA A 230 -22.09 3.15 -36.56
N GLU A 231 -22.02 2.90 -37.86
CA GLU A 231 -23.22 2.67 -38.70
C GLU A 231 -23.91 1.35 -38.32
N GLY A 232 -25.25 1.33 -38.32
CA GLY A 232 -26.06 0.17 -37.96
C GLY A 232 -26.46 0.05 -36.47
N LEU A 233 -26.01 0.96 -35.60
CA LEU A 233 -26.43 1.01 -34.19
C LEU A 233 -27.50 2.09 -33.95
N PRO A 234 -28.45 1.89 -33.01
CA PRO A 234 -29.48 2.89 -32.71
C PRO A 234 -28.84 4.19 -32.21
N CYS A 235 -29.34 5.30 -32.74
CA CYS A 235 -28.79 6.64 -32.55
C CYS A 235 -29.77 7.56 -31.80
N SER A 236 -30.47 7.01 -30.80
CA SER A 236 -31.29 7.84 -29.89
C SER A 236 -30.39 8.79 -29.09
N LYS A 237 -30.96 9.89 -28.58
CA LYS A 237 -30.17 10.82 -27.74
C LYS A 237 -29.74 10.12 -26.45
N GLU A 238 -30.56 9.20 -25.98
CA GLU A 238 -30.40 8.36 -24.81
C GLU A 238 -29.23 7.38 -24.99
N ASP A 239 -29.11 6.73 -26.16
CA ASP A 239 -27.97 5.87 -26.52
C ASP A 239 -26.66 6.66 -26.58
N VAL A 240 -26.70 7.86 -27.17
CA VAL A 240 -25.53 8.75 -27.27
C VAL A 240 -25.11 9.24 -25.88
N VAL A 241 -26.06 9.60 -25.01
CA VAL A 241 -25.79 9.99 -23.61
C VAL A 241 -25.24 8.83 -22.80
N ALA A 242 -25.79 7.61 -22.97
CA ALA A 242 -25.28 6.42 -22.28
C ALA A 242 -23.82 6.13 -22.67
N ARG A 243 -23.51 6.11 -23.97
CA ARG A 243 -22.16 5.89 -24.52
C ARG A 243 -21.20 7.02 -24.14
N LEU A 244 -21.66 8.26 -24.14
CA LEU A 244 -20.85 9.39 -23.67
C LEU A 244 -20.54 9.27 -22.18
N SER A 245 -21.53 8.93 -21.35
CA SER A 245 -21.35 8.83 -19.89
C SER A 245 -20.32 7.76 -19.50
N THR A 246 -20.21 6.67 -20.24
CA THR A 246 -19.20 5.63 -20.02
C THR A 246 -17.82 6.06 -20.51
N MET A 247 -17.74 6.65 -21.71
CA MET A 247 -16.50 7.21 -22.26
C MET A 247 -15.93 8.38 -21.42
N TRP A 248 -16.80 9.18 -20.81
CA TRP A 248 -16.43 10.36 -20.01
C TRP A 248 -15.90 9.96 -18.62
N ARG A 249 -16.59 9.04 -17.93
CA ARG A 249 -16.12 8.41 -16.68
C ARG A 249 -14.78 7.69 -16.82
N ALA A 250 -14.34 7.40 -18.05
CA ALA A 250 -13.04 6.79 -18.34
C ALA A 250 -11.87 7.79 -18.33
N TYR A 251 -12.14 9.07 -18.50
CA TYR A 251 -11.13 10.11 -18.73
C TYR A 251 -11.10 11.18 -17.63
N GLU A 252 -12.22 11.43 -16.95
CA GLU A 252 -12.28 12.38 -15.83
C GLU A 252 -11.66 11.82 -14.54
N GLY A 253 -10.33 11.82 -14.51
CA GLY A 253 -9.55 11.88 -13.28
C GLY A 253 -9.46 13.31 -12.72
N THR A 254 -10.57 14.04 -12.62
CA THR A 254 -10.63 15.43 -12.09
C THR A 254 -11.90 15.70 -11.27
N PRO A 255 -11.90 16.69 -10.35
CA PRO A 255 -12.87 16.76 -9.26
C PRO A 255 -14.20 17.40 -9.65
N ILE A 256 -15.31 16.81 -9.20
CA ILE A 256 -16.66 17.38 -9.38
C ILE A 256 -16.96 18.38 -8.26
N GLU A 257 -17.01 19.66 -8.62
CA GLU A 257 -17.69 20.69 -7.83
C GLU A 257 -19.22 20.53 -7.89
N LYS A 258 -19.90 21.16 -6.94
CA LYS A 258 -21.36 21.08 -6.77
C LYS A 258 -22.12 21.66 -7.97
N SER A 259 -22.95 20.85 -8.62
CA SER A 259 -24.24 21.32 -9.14
C SER A 259 -25.28 20.20 -9.13
N ARG A 260 -26.54 20.56 -8.87
CA ARG A 260 -27.67 19.63 -8.86
C ARG A 260 -28.20 19.44 -10.27
N LEU A 261 -28.25 18.20 -10.75
CA LEU A 261 -29.33 17.76 -11.62
C LEU A 261 -29.96 16.48 -11.07
N SER A 262 -31.16 16.63 -10.52
CA SER A 262 -31.98 15.54 -10.02
C SER A 262 -32.69 14.89 -11.21
N MET A 263 -32.36 13.63 -11.51
CA MET A 263 -33.28 12.71 -12.18
C MET A 263 -33.71 11.63 -11.19
N ASN A 264 -34.99 11.69 -10.81
CA ASN A 264 -35.60 10.89 -9.76
C ASN A 264 -35.98 9.49 -10.33
N PRO A 265 -35.52 8.37 -9.76
CA PRO A 265 -35.64 7.06 -10.39
C PRO A 265 -37.00 6.37 -10.14
N LYS A 266 -38.05 6.76 -10.88
CA LYS A 266 -39.32 5.99 -10.94
C LYS A 266 -40.00 6.03 -12.32
N SER A 267 -39.70 5.03 -13.16
CA SER A 267 -40.56 4.61 -14.27
C SER A 267 -40.62 3.08 -14.38
N ARG A 268 -41.12 2.40 -13.33
CA ARG A 268 -41.62 1.03 -13.50
C ARG A 268 -42.96 1.08 -14.19
N PHE A 269 -42.99 0.81 -15.50
CA PHE A 269 -44.23 0.49 -16.20
C PHE A 269 -44.68 -0.94 -15.84
N LYS A 270 -45.73 -1.04 -15.03
CA LYS A 270 -46.73 -2.11 -15.13
C LYS A 270 -48.12 -1.50 -15.01
N PHE A 271 -49.06 -2.11 -15.71
CA PHE A 271 -50.36 -1.55 -16.10
C PHE A 271 -51.42 -1.49 -14.98
N ILE A 272 -52.45 -0.68 -15.25
CA ILE A 272 -53.87 -0.76 -14.79
C ILE A 272 -54.32 0.04 -13.54
N VAL A 273 -55.00 1.17 -13.85
CA VAL A 273 -56.34 1.61 -13.41
C VAL A 273 -56.60 2.08 -11.96
N ALA A 274 -56.64 3.42 -11.83
CA ALA A 274 -57.70 4.27 -11.27
C ALA A 274 -57.92 4.52 -9.76
N SER A 275 -58.16 5.83 -9.51
CA SER A 275 -59.23 6.42 -8.68
C SER A 275 -59.01 6.86 -7.22
N PHE A 276 -59.07 8.21 -7.06
CA PHE A 276 -59.61 9.02 -5.94
C PHE A 276 -58.99 8.93 -4.52
N GLY A 277 -58.96 10.07 -3.81
CA GLY A 277 -58.93 10.07 -2.33
C GLY A 277 -58.10 11.16 -1.61
N SER A 278 -58.66 12.35 -1.52
CA SER A 278 -58.23 13.59 -0.83
C SER A 278 -57.81 13.52 0.66
N GLY A 279 -57.01 14.51 1.10
CA GLY A 279 -56.94 15.09 2.47
C GLY A 279 -55.88 14.53 3.44
N LEU A 280 -55.40 15.20 4.49
CA LEU A 280 -55.23 16.62 4.91
C LEU A 280 -54.60 16.61 6.35
N GLU A 281 -53.97 17.72 6.77
CA GLU A 281 -53.78 18.21 8.17
C GLU A 281 -52.68 17.72 9.18
N TYR A 282 -51.66 18.59 9.37
CA TYR A 282 -51.29 19.38 10.58
C TYR A 282 -50.95 18.79 11.99
N SER A 283 -49.67 19.01 12.38
CA SER A 283 -49.23 19.83 13.57
C SER A 283 -48.74 19.18 14.91
N PRO A 284 -47.98 19.90 15.80
CA PRO A 284 -46.89 19.32 16.63
C PRO A 284 -46.87 19.68 18.15
N ASN A 285 -45.83 19.26 18.90
CA ASN A 285 -45.06 20.04 19.93
C ASN A 285 -44.17 19.17 20.86
N LEU A 286 -42.96 19.65 21.26
CA LEU A 286 -42.60 20.19 22.60
C LEU A 286 -41.07 20.49 22.73
N LEU A 287 -40.70 21.34 23.70
CA LEU A 287 -39.37 21.94 23.93
C LEU A 287 -39.07 22.04 25.46
N LEU A 288 -37.88 22.53 25.86
CA LEU A 288 -37.34 22.87 27.21
C LEU A 288 -36.32 21.86 27.82
N ALA A 289 -35.43 22.22 28.77
CA ALA A 289 -34.49 23.35 28.93
C ALA A 289 -33.53 23.05 30.12
N PHE A 290 -32.31 23.60 30.13
CA PHE A 290 -31.28 23.44 31.20
C PHE A 290 -31.37 24.50 32.31
N PRO A 291 -30.69 24.28 33.45
CA PRO A 291 -29.90 25.36 34.06
C PRO A 291 -28.47 24.97 34.50
N PHE A 292 -27.61 26.00 34.62
CA PHE A 292 -26.23 26.01 35.16
C PHE A 292 -26.21 26.39 36.66
N PHE A 293 -25.12 26.14 37.41
CA PHE A 293 -24.45 27.17 38.24
C PHE A 293 -23.08 26.76 38.85
N TYR A 294 -22.36 27.80 39.31
CA TYR A 294 -21.03 27.93 39.93
C TYR A 294 -21.17 28.20 41.46
N GLU A 295 -20.18 28.05 42.38
CA GLU A 295 -18.79 27.55 42.37
C GLU A 295 -18.26 27.36 43.84
N HIS A 296 -16.94 27.31 44.04
CA HIS A 296 -16.14 27.76 45.20
C HIS A 296 -15.96 26.88 46.49
N CYS A 297 -14.69 26.45 46.65
CA CYS A 297 -13.82 26.40 47.85
C CYS A 297 -14.35 26.15 49.30
N GLY A 298 -13.66 25.24 50.03
CA GLY A 298 -13.69 25.25 51.51
C GLY A 298 -13.06 24.04 52.25
N ASN A 299 -11.75 24.11 52.55
CA ASN A 299 -11.05 23.28 53.56
C ASN A 299 -11.82 23.12 54.91
N LEU A 300 -11.73 22.07 55.74
CA LEU A 300 -10.53 21.64 56.49
C LEU A 300 -10.76 20.37 57.38
N LYS A 301 -9.76 19.47 57.46
CA LYS A 301 -9.31 18.55 58.56
C LYS A 301 -10.28 17.81 59.53
N ARG A 302 -10.19 16.46 59.46
CA ARG A 302 -9.94 15.45 60.54
C ARG A 302 -10.42 15.68 62.00
N THR A 303 -11.12 14.65 62.53
CA THR A 303 -10.80 13.98 63.82
C THR A 303 -11.17 12.47 63.76
N ARG A 304 -10.49 11.60 64.55
CA ARG A 304 -10.79 10.16 64.77
C ARG A 304 -11.18 9.93 66.24
N LEU A 305 -12.11 9.01 66.53
CA LEU A 305 -11.99 7.86 67.49
C LEU A 305 -13.35 7.11 67.58
N ILE A 306 -13.44 5.82 67.20
CA ILE A 306 -13.37 4.58 68.03
C ILE A 306 -14.64 4.25 68.85
N MET A 307 -15.40 3.25 68.34
CA MET A 307 -16.03 2.05 68.97
C MET A 307 -16.87 2.19 70.29
N LEU A 308 -17.89 1.39 70.64
CA LEU A 308 -18.34 -0.02 70.39
C LEU A 308 -19.93 -0.08 70.42
N PRO A 309 -20.66 -1.23 70.49
CA PRO A 309 -20.68 -2.42 69.62
C PRO A 309 -22.12 -2.92 69.21
N ARG A 310 -22.18 -3.87 68.25
CA ARG A 310 -23.15 -5.00 68.06
C ARG A 310 -24.61 -4.82 68.56
N ALA A 311 -25.65 -5.03 67.73
CA ALA A 311 -26.01 -6.36 67.22
C ALA A 311 -27.04 -6.39 66.04
N LEU A 312 -26.87 -7.43 65.21
CA LEU A 312 -27.73 -8.06 64.20
C LEU A 312 -29.10 -7.45 63.78
N SER A 313 -29.21 -7.20 62.47
CA SER A 313 -30.19 -7.95 61.63
C SER A 313 -29.65 -8.14 60.21
N LEU A 314 -29.55 -9.40 59.78
CA LEU A 314 -29.03 -9.79 58.46
C LEU A 314 -30.15 -9.75 57.41
N LEU A 315 -30.24 -8.65 56.68
CA LEU A 315 -30.90 -8.61 55.37
C LEU A 315 -29.81 -8.60 54.30
N SER A 316 -29.50 -9.78 53.77
CA SER A 316 -28.57 -9.96 52.65
C SER A 316 -29.22 -9.51 51.33
N LEU A 317 -29.41 -8.19 51.16
CA LEU A 317 -29.51 -7.63 49.82
C LEU A 317 -28.16 -7.83 49.15
N GLY A 318 -28.10 -8.80 48.23
CA GLY A 318 -27.01 -8.90 47.28
C GLY A 318 -27.01 -7.67 46.39
N LEU A 319 -26.19 -6.67 46.75
CA LEU A 319 -25.84 -5.62 45.81
C LEU A 319 -25.11 -6.25 44.64
N CYS A 320 -25.84 -6.51 43.56
CA CYS A 320 -25.28 -6.46 42.22
C CYS A 320 -24.65 -5.08 42.05
N ILE A 321 -23.35 -5.00 42.32
CA ILE A 321 -22.52 -3.89 41.84
C ILE A 321 -22.48 -4.03 40.33
N TRP A 322 -23.47 -3.42 39.66
CA TRP A 322 -23.38 -3.11 38.25
C TRP A 322 -22.12 -2.25 38.08
N GLN A 323 -21.13 -2.76 37.35
CA GLN A 323 -19.91 -2.03 37.06
C GLN A 323 -20.26 -0.84 36.15
N VAL A 324 -20.47 0.33 36.75
CA VAL A 324 -20.63 1.59 36.04
C VAL A 324 -19.25 2.08 35.60
N GLY A 325 -19.05 2.25 34.28
CA GLY A 325 -17.92 2.98 33.71
C GLY A 325 -16.59 2.21 33.68
N GLY A 326 -16.35 1.47 32.60
CA GLY A 326 -15.03 0.95 32.28
C GLY A 326 -14.15 2.02 31.66
N GLN A 327 -13.70 3.02 32.42
CA GLN A 327 -12.82 4.05 31.87
C GLN A 327 -11.41 3.49 31.59
N VAL A 328 -10.84 3.79 30.43
CA VAL A 328 -9.43 3.44 30.10
C VAL A 328 -8.49 3.98 31.17
N ALA A 329 -7.83 3.05 31.86
CA ALA A 329 -7.14 3.35 33.11
C ALA A 329 -5.68 3.83 32.94
N ALA A 330 -5.07 3.57 31.78
CA ALA A 330 -3.72 3.96 31.35
C ALA A 330 -3.45 3.47 29.92
N PRO A 331 -2.39 3.95 29.22
CA PRO A 331 -1.99 3.42 27.92
C PRO A 331 -1.63 1.93 27.95
N ILE A 332 -1.79 1.29 26.79
CA ILE A 332 -1.13 0.01 26.50
C ILE A 332 0.28 0.29 25.96
N ILE A 333 1.24 -0.48 26.46
CA ILE A 333 2.65 -0.44 26.06
C ILE A 333 3.09 -1.80 25.55
N VAL A 334 3.95 -1.81 24.52
CA VAL A 334 4.62 -3.03 24.04
C VAL A 334 5.84 -3.34 24.91
N ARG A 335 6.02 -4.61 25.28
CA ARG A 335 7.25 -5.16 25.86
C ARG A 335 7.55 -6.50 25.20
N GLY A 336 8.60 -6.53 24.39
CA GLY A 336 8.97 -7.69 23.58
C GLY A 336 7.79 -8.13 22.70
N ASN A 337 7.40 -9.39 22.83
CA ASN A 337 6.34 -9.99 22.05
C ASN A 337 4.91 -9.83 22.63
N LYS A 338 4.72 -9.01 23.67
CA LYS A 338 3.43 -8.84 24.34
C LYS A 338 3.07 -7.36 24.55
N LEU A 339 1.77 -7.11 24.58
CA LEU A 339 1.15 -5.82 24.94
C LEU A 339 0.70 -5.89 26.40
N TYR A 340 0.80 -4.78 27.14
CA TYR A 340 0.44 -4.71 28.55
C TYR A 340 -0.15 -3.35 28.92
N ASN A 341 -1.11 -3.31 29.85
CA ASN A 341 -1.57 -2.04 30.42
C ASN A 341 -0.52 -1.48 31.40
N ALA A 342 -0.08 -0.24 31.19
CA ALA A 342 1.02 0.36 31.94
C ALA A 342 0.76 0.46 33.47
N LYS A 343 -0.51 0.52 33.89
CA LYS A 343 -0.91 0.70 35.30
C LYS A 343 -1.30 -0.61 35.98
N THR A 344 -2.13 -1.44 35.35
CA THR A 344 -2.59 -2.72 35.95
C THR A 344 -1.59 -3.86 35.77
N LYS A 345 -0.63 -3.71 34.85
CA LYS A 345 0.36 -4.73 34.42
C LYS A 345 -0.24 -5.95 33.73
N GLU A 346 -1.56 -6.04 33.58
CA GLU A 346 -2.22 -7.14 32.85
C GLU A 346 -1.84 -7.10 31.37
N ARG A 347 -1.59 -8.26 30.79
CA ARG A 347 -1.43 -8.43 29.34
C ARG A 347 -2.69 -7.95 28.64
N PHE A 348 -2.50 -7.10 27.64
CA PHE A 348 -3.55 -6.70 26.73
C PHE A 348 -3.60 -7.68 25.56
N VAL A 349 -4.71 -8.39 25.45
CA VAL A 349 -5.03 -9.25 24.29
C VAL A 349 -6.09 -8.53 23.48
N ILE A 350 -5.85 -8.37 22.18
CA ILE A 350 -6.74 -7.66 21.25
C ILE A 350 -7.99 -8.50 21.06
N ILE A 351 -9.14 -8.00 21.50
CA ILE A 351 -10.46 -8.56 21.19
C ILE A 351 -11.21 -7.46 20.44
N GLY A 352 -11.27 -7.53 19.11
CA GLY A 352 -11.79 -6.41 18.36
C GLY A 352 -12.47 -6.75 17.05
N MET A 353 -12.80 -5.69 16.33
CA MET A 353 -13.24 -5.72 14.94
C MET A 353 -12.63 -4.56 14.17
N THR A 354 -12.67 -4.68 12.85
CA THR A 354 -12.36 -3.59 11.94
C THR A 354 -13.57 -2.68 11.77
N TYR A 355 -13.35 -1.41 11.45
CA TYR A 355 -14.40 -0.44 11.20
C TYR A 355 -14.01 0.48 10.04
N GLU A 356 -14.79 0.40 8.95
CA GLU A 356 -14.41 0.91 7.62
C GLU A 356 -14.95 2.32 7.33
N TYR A 357 -15.81 2.86 8.21
CA TYR A 357 -16.33 4.23 8.08
C TYR A 357 -15.42 5.24 8.78
N ALA A 358 -15.36 6.45 8.25
CA ALA A 358 -14.66 7.57 8.86
C ALA A 358 -15.35 7.97 10.18
N VAL A 359 -14.55 8.16 11.24
CA VAL A 359 -15.03 8.48 12.60
C VAL A 359 -14.41 9.76 13.16
N SER A 360 -14.08 10.74 12.31
CA SER A 360 -13.91 12.10 12.83
C SER A 360 -15.21 12.56 13.49
N ASP A 361 -15.14 13.45 14.47
CA ASP A 361 -16.28 13.83 15.30
C ASP A 361 -17.50 14.25 14.44
N THR A 362 -17.25 14.91 13.30
CA THR A 362 -18.20 15.22 12.23
C THR A 362 -19.05 14.01 11.79
N TYR A 363 -18.40 12.90 11.42
CA TYR A 363 -19.08 11.68 10.93
C TYR A 363 -19.49 10.75 12.06
N TYR A 364 -18.72 10.72 13.15
CA TYR A 364 -19.01 9.92 14.32
C TYR A 364 -20.33 10.38 14.98
N ILE A 365 -20.47 11.65 15.31
CA ILE A 365 -21.70 12.20 15.93
C ILE A 365 -22.90 12.01 15.00
N LYS A 366 -22.71 12.26 13.69
CA LYS A 366 -23.79 12.26 12.71
C LYS A 366 -24.31 10.86 12.37
N TYR A 367 -23.45 9.85 12.36
CA TYR A 367 -23.79 8.52 11.84
C TYR A 367 -23.42 7.36 12.77
N SER A 368 -22.21 7.34 13.32
CA SER A 368 -21.67 6.14 13.99
C SER A 368 -21.99 6.03 15.47
N LYS A 369 -22.12 7.15 16.21
CA LYS A 369 -22.21 7.19 17.68
C LYS A 369 -23.34 6.33 18.24
N GLU A 370 -24.58 6.58 17.80
CA GLU A 370 -25.74 5.82 18.28
C GLU A 370 -25.76 4.39 17.75
N ILE A 371 -25.26 4.13 16.54
CA ILE A 371 -25.18 2.78 15.97
C ILE A 371 -24.19 1.93 16.77
N LEU A 372 -22.97 2.42 17.03
CA LEU A 372 -21.97 1.71 17.82
C LEU A 372 -22.46 1.47 19.25
N LYS A 373 -23.04 2.50 19.88
CA LYS A 373 -23.60 2.39 21.24
C LYS A 373 -24.73 1.36 21.36
N THR A 374 -25.66 1.32 20.41
CA THR A 374 -26.84 0.44 20.49
C THR A 374 -26.60 -0.96 19.91
N LYS A 375 -25.92 -1.07 18.76
CA LYS A 375 -25.79 -2.34 18.03
C LYS A 375 -24.61 -3.18 18.52
N LEU A 376 -23.55 -2.56 19.05
CA LEU A 376 -22.46 -3.29 19.73
C LEU A 376 -22.72 -3.48 21.24
N ALA A 377 -23.89 -3.07 21.76
CA ALA A 377 -24.24 -3.24 23.17
C ALA A 377 -24.09 -4.70 23.62
N GLY A 378 -23.35 -4.93 24.70
CA GLY A 378 -23.10 -6.26 25.27
C GLY A 378 -22.15 -7.15 24.43
N LEU A 379 -21.50 -6.63 23.39
CA LEU A 379 -20.36 -7.31 22.77
C LEU A 379 -19.14 -7.18 23.70
N LYS A 380 -18.40 -8.28 23.93
CA LYS A 380 -17.14 -8.24 24.68
C LYS A 380 -15.98 -7.93 23.74
N TYR A 381 -15.75 -6.65 23.46
CA TYR A 381 -14.62 -6.15 22.67
C TYR A 381 -13.86 -5.06 23.43
N ASN A 382 -12.59 -4.85 23.10
CA ASN A 382 -11.69 -3.86 23.68
C ASN A 382 -10.88 -3.09 22.63
N THR A 383 -11.01 -3.41 21.34
CA THR A 383 -10.25 -2.77 20.26
C THR A 383 -11.10 -2.52 19.01
N LEU A 384 -10.93 -1.35 18.39
CA LEU A 384 -11.36 -1.08 17.00
C LEU A 384 -10.14 -0.78 16.12
N ARG A 385 -10.14 -1.27 14.89
CA ARG A 385 -9.16 -0.91 13.84
C ARG A 385 -9.81 0.00 12.81
N LEU A 386 -9.26 1.21 12.64
CA LEU A 386 -9.72 2.24 11.72
C LEU A 386 -8.77 2.39 10.53
N TYR A 387 -9.34 2.48 9.33
CA TYR A 387 -8.58 2.70 8.08
C TYR A 387 -8.55 4.17 7.65
N ASP A 388 -9.56 4.96 8.01
CA ASP A 388 -9.81 6.28 7.45
C ASP A 388 -9.69 7.39 8.50
N VAL A 389 -8.54 8.07 8.49
CA VAL A 389 -8.20 9.18 9.39
C VAL A 389 -7.64 10.34 8.58
N ASN A 390 -8.24 11.52 8.69
CA ASN A 390 -7.71 12.78 8.16
C ASN A 390 -7.07 13.62 9.31
N PRO A 391 -5.79 14.04 9.21
CA PRO A 391 -5.12 14.87 10.23
C PRO A 391 -5.71 16.28 10.40
N GLU A 392 -6.51 16.76 9.45
CA GLU A 392 -7.14 18.09 9.52
C GLU A 392 -8.52 18.04 10.25
N GLU A 393 -9.07 16.85 10.53
CA GLU A 393 -10.33 16.62 11.27
C GLU A 393 -10.10 16.38 12.80
N THR A 394 -11.14 16.48 13.65
CA THR A 394 -11.06 16.15 15.10
C THR A 394 -11.62 14.76 15.41
N TYR A 395 -11.20 14.17 16.54
CA TYR A 395 -11.60 12.81 16.98
C TYR A 395 -11.83 12.73 18.50
N ASP A 396 -11.86 13.85 19.20
CA ASP A 396 -11.83 13.90 20.66
C ASP A 396 -13.08 13.28 21.28
N ILE A 397 -14.23 13.43 20.63
CA ILE A 397 -15.51 12.88 21.10
C ILE A 397 -15.57 11.37 20.82
N PHE A 398 -15.13 10.94 19.63
CA PHE A 398 -15.00 9.51 19.34
C PHE A 398 -14.05 8.80 20.32
N MET A 399 -12.84 9.33 20.50
CA MET A 399 -11.82 8.70 21.34
C MET A 399 -12.24 8.69 22.82
N LYS A 400 -12.91 9.74 23.31
CA LYS A 400 -13.49 9.79 24.66
C LYS A 400 -14.59 8.76 24.86
N ASP A 401 -15.57 8.69 23.96
CA ASP A 401 -16.68 7.74 24.07
C ASP A 401 -16.17 6.28 24.03
N MET A 402 -15.14 5.98 23.23
CA MET A 402 -14.48 4.66 23.25
C MET A 402 -13.72 4.41 24.56
N ALA A 403 -13.07 5.44 25.12
CA ALA A 403 -12.36 5.34 26.39
C ALA A 403 -13.29 5.08 27.58
N GLU A 404 -14.54 5.58 27.55
CA GLU A 404 -15.55 5.36 28.60
C GLU A 404 -16.06 3.90 28.67
N ILE A 405 -15.85 3.12 27.59
CA ILE A 405 -16.21 1.70 27.47
C ILE A 405 -14.99 0.75 27.37
N ASN A 406 -13.81 1.24 27.76
CA ASN A 406 -12.52 0.52 27.75
C ASN A 406 -12.08 0.01 26.36
N VAL A 407 -12.49 0.71 25.30
CA VAL A 407 -12.11 0.41 23.92
C VAL A 407 -10.91 1.26 23.51
N TYR A 408 -9.87 0.57 23.05
CA TYR A 408 -8.68 1.14 22.45
C TYR A 408 -8.78 1.12 20.92
N VAL A 409 -7.96 1.92 20.25
CA VAL A 409 -8.06 2.16 18.81
C VAL A 409 -6.71 1.96 18.12
N ILE A 410 -6.70 1.18 17.04
CA ILE A 410 -5.58 1.11 16.07
C ILE A 410 -5.96 1.99 14.88
N ILE A 411 -5.10 2.94 14.50
CA ILE A 411 -5.38 3.87 13.39
C ILE A 411 -4.38 3.74 12.24
N SER A 412 -4.87 3.78 11.01
CA SER A 412 -4.01 3.90 9.82
C SER A 412 -3.34 5.27 9.75
N VAL A 413 -2.04 5.27 9.41
CA VAL A 413 -1.29 6.45 8.96
C VAL A 413 -0.82 6.32 7.51
N SER A 414 -1.52 5.54 6.68
CA SER A 414 -1.48 5.69 5.23
C SER A 414 -2.80 6.34 4.76
N PRO A 415 -2.76 7.39 3.92
CA PRO A 415 -3.94 7.88 3.25
C PRO A 415 -4.34 6.93 2.12
N ASP A 416 -5.42 7.28 1.43
CA ASP A 416 -5.96 6.59 0.24
C ASP A 416 -6.45 7.66 -0.76
N ASN A 417 -6.71 7.28 -2.02
CA ASN A 417 -7.13 8.18 -3.10
C ASN A 417 -8.61 8.60 -2.99
N ASN A 418 -9.02 9.05 -1.80
CA ASN A 418 -10.35 9.58 -1.52
C ASN A 418 -10.25 11.09 -1.19
N PRO A 419 -11.19 11.95 -1.66
CA PRO A 419 -11.22 13.37 -1.31
C PRO A 419 -11.20 13.66 0.21
N TYR A 420 -11.66 12.73 1.05
CA TYR A 420 -11.60 12.82 2.51
C TYR A 420 -10.21 13.14 3.06
N TYR A 421 -9.13 12.69 2.39
CA TYR A 421 -7.74 12.93 2.81
C TYR A 421 -7.16 14.26 2.32
N GLY A 422 -7.94 15.11 1.63
CA GLY A 422 -7.50 16.42 1.13
C GLY A 422 -6.19 16.34 0.33
N LYS A 423 -5.21 17.18 0.69
CA LYS A 423 -3.89 17.22 0.01
C LYS A 423 -3.10 15.90 0.09
N TYR A 424 -3.39 15.05 1.07
CA TYR A 424 -2.62 13.82 1.33
C TYR A 424 -3.08 12.62 0.49
N ARG A 425 -4.21 12.71 -0.24
CA ARG A 425 -4.84 11.57 -0.94
C ARG A 425 -3.96 10.83 -1.96
N TYR A 426 -2.87 11.46 -2.41
CA TYR A 426 -1.88 10.87 -3.32
C TYR A 426 -0.53 10.55 -2.64
N SER A 427 -0.41 10.77 -1.34
CA SER A 427 0.81 10.54 -0.56
C SER A 427 0.82 9.15 0.06
N THR A 428 0.60 8.12 -0.76
CA THR A 428 0.60 6.71 -0.32
C THR A 428 1.96 6.06 -0.60
N ILE A 429 2.18 4.84 -0.09
CA ILE A 429 3.35 4.05 -0.50
C ILE A 429 3.08 3.46 -1.89
N ASP A 430 3.69 4.04 -2.93
CA ASP A 430 3.48 3.61 -4.31
C ASP A 430 4.26 2.31 -4.61
N ARG A 431 3.52 1.20 -4.68
CA ARG A 431 4.01 -0.15 -4.97
C ARG A 431 4.67 -0.28 -6.36
N THR A 432 4.47 0.69 -7.25
CA THR A 432 5.00 0.71 -8.62
C THR A 432 6.31 1.48 -8.76
N LEU A 433 6.65 2.38 -7.82
CA LEU A 433 7.87 3.19 -7.85
C LEU A 433 9.06 2.48 -7.18
N PRO A 434 10.32 2.85 -7.51
CA PRO A 434 11.50 2.35 -6.80
C PRO A 434 11.65 3.01 -5.43
N ALA A 435 12.35 2.35 -4.52
CA ALA A 435 12.67 2.89 -3.21
C ALA A 435 13.71 4.01 -3.23
N ASN A 436 14.58 4.03 -4.25
CA ASN A 436 15.66 5.02 -4.39
C ASN A 436 15.57 5.69 -5.77
N GLY A 437 15.90 6.98 -5.83
CA GLY A 437 15.91 7.78 -7.05
C GLY A 437 16.65 9.10 -6.83
N LYS A 438 17.04 9.78 -7.91
CA LYS A 438 17.69 11.11 -7.84
C LYS A 438 16.77 12.19 -7.26
N ASP A 439 15.47 12.02 -7.44
CA ASP A 439 14.42 12.90 -6.95
C ASP A 439 13.62 12.13 -5.90
N LEU A 440 13.85 12.43 -4.61
CA LEU A 440 13.21 11.74 -3.49
C LEU A 440 11.68 11.95 -3.46
N THR A 441 11.17 13.00 -4.12
CA THR A 441 9.73 13.24 -4.28
C THR A 441 9.07 12.23 -5.22
N LYS A 442 9.85 11.48 -6.01
CA LYS A 442 9.41 10.47 -7.00
C LYS A 442 9.87 9.06 -6.64
N THR A 443 9.80 8.70 -5.37
CA THR A 443 10.09 7.35 -4.84
C THR A 443 8.82 6.71 -4.28
N CYS A 444 8.85 5.41 -3.95
CA CYS A 444 7.70 4.77 -3.27
C CYS A 444 7.39 5.32 -1.87
N TYR A 445 8.14 6.30 -1.37
CA TYR A 445 7.88 6.96 -0.10
C TYR A 445 7.95 8.49 -0.28
N PRO A 446 6.82 9.18 -0.48
CA PRO A 446 6.80 10.64 -0.63
C PRO A 446 6.94 11.33 0.73
N ALA A 447 7.68 12.44 0.80
CA ALA A 447 7.89 13.17 2.06
C ALA A 447 6.60 13.71 2.70
N LEU A 448 5.57 14.00 1.89
CA LEU A 448 4.25 14.43 2.38
C LEU A 448 3.51 13.32 3.18
N LEU A 449 3.87 12.03 3.00
CA LEU A 449 3.39 10.94 3.85
C LEU A 449 4.00 11.02 5.27
N LEU A 450 5.23 11.50 5.41
CA LEU A 450 5.84 11.70 6.73
C LEU A 450 5.15 12.81 7.51
N GLU A 451 4.80 13.94 6.86
CA GLU A 451 3.97 15.00 7.47
C GLU A 451 2.65 14.43 7.99
N TYR A 452 1.96 13.66 7.14
CA TYR A 452 0.67 13.05 7.41
C TYR A 452 0.73 12.15 8.65
N GLY A 453 1.66 11.20 8.68
CA GLY A 453 1.84 10.30 9.82
C GLY A 453 2.21 11.04 11.11
N LYS A 454 3.20 11.95 11.06
CA LYS A 454 3.59 12.77 12.22
C LYS A 454 2.42 13.61 12.76
N LYS A 455 1.60 14.21 11.87
CA LYS A 455 0.40 14.99 12.25
C LYS A 455 -0.66 14.13 12.94
N ILE A 456 -0.97 12.95 12.40
CA ILE A 456 -1.92 12.01 13.02
C ILE A 456 -1.41 11.57 14.39
N ILE A 457 -0.14 11.15 14.49
CA ILE A 457 0.46 10.76 15.78
C ILE A 457 0.37 11.90 16.80
N LYS A 458 0.77 13.13 16.41
CA LYS A 458 0.67 14.32 17.28
C LYS A 458 -0.75 14.57 17.75
N LYS A 459 -1.75 14.43 16.87
CA LYS A 459 -3.16 14.67 17.19
C LYS A 459 -3.71 13.61 18.15
N PHE A 460 -3.48 12.32 17.88
CA PHE A 460 -4.08 11.25 18.68
C PHE A 460 -3.31 10.90 19.97
N ALA A 461 -2.06 11.34 20.14
CA ALA A 461 -1.27 11.01 21.33
C ALA A 461 -1.80 11.59 22.65
N VAL A 462 -2.72 12.58 22.59
CA VAL A 462 -3.45 13.05 23.77
C VAL A 462 -4.36 11.97 24.39
N HIS A 463 -4.71 10.93 23.62
CA HIS A 463 -5.58 9.86 24.05
C HIS A 463 -4.78 8.63 24.49
N ASP A 464 -4.94 8.22 25.75
CA ASP A 464 -4.32 7.00 26.28
C ASP A 464 -4.87 5.73 25.63
N ASN A 465 -6.09 5.78 25.07
CA ASN A 465 -6.72 4.66 24.38
C ASN A 465 -6.31 4.49 22.90
N LEU A 466 -5.38 5.30 22.36
CA LEU A 466 -4.69 4.95 21.12
C LEU A 466 -3.73 3.77 21.38
N LEU A 467 -4.06 2.59 20.85
CA LEU A 467 -3.31 1.34 21.03
C LEU A 467 -2.03 1.33 20.18
N ALA A 468 -2.17 1.56 18.89
CA ALA A 468 -1.10 1.42 17.91
C ALA A 468 -1.36 2.25 16.63
N ILE A 469 -0.29 2.52 15.90
CA ILE A 469 -0.28 3.19 14.61
C ILE A 469 -0.02 2.15 13.52
N LEU A 470 -0.96 1.96 12.59
CA LEU A 470 -0.80 1.09 11.44
C LEU A 470 -0.09 1.84 10.30
N ILE A 471 1.18 1.53 10.07
CA ILE A 471 2.06 2.22 9.11
C ILE A 471 1.82 1.80 7.64
N GLY A 472 1.07 0.72 7.42
CA GLY A 472 0.72 0.23 6.09
C GLY A 472 -0.12 -1.04 6.15
N ASN A 473 -0.95 -1.23 5.12
CA ASN A 473 -1.81 -2.40 4.93
C ASN A 473 -1.44 -3.09 3.61
N GLU A 474 -1.03 -4.37 3.68
CA GLU A 474 -0.86 -5.29 2.54
C GLU A 474 0.06 -4.82 1.39
N ILE A 475 0.88 -3.79 1.62
CA ILE A 475 1.79 -3.21 0.63
C ILE A 475 2.72 -4.26 0.00
N LEU A 476 3.18 -5.22 0.80
CA LEU A 476 4.09 -6.29 0.41
C LEU A 476 3.37 -7.60 0.01
N GLN A 477 2.14 -7.54 -0.50
CA GLN A 477 1.35 -8.73 -0.83
C GLN A 477 1.92 -9.59 -1.97
N VAL A 478 2.46 -9.01 -3.06
CA VAL A 478 2.87 -9.80 -4.25
C VAL A 478 4.37 -9.75 -4.58
N ASN A 479 5.10 -8.78 -4.00
CA ASN A 479 6.55 -8.59 -4.15
C ASN A 479 7.08 -7.63 -3.07
N LEU A 480 8.41 -7.47 -3.02
CA LEU A 480 9.12 -6.64 -2.05
C LEU A 480 9.58 -5.26 -2.59
N LYS A 481 9.05 -4.79 -3.74
CA LYS A 481 9.52 -3.53 -4.38
C LYS A 481 9.43 -2.30 -3.46
N ALA A 482 8.40 -2.24 -2.62
CA ALA A 482 8.17 -1.17 -1.66
C ALA A 482 8.67 -1.48 -0.23
N ALA A 483 9.40 -2.58 -0.02
CA ALA A 483 9.81 -3.06 1.30
C ALA A 483 10.65 -2.04 2.08
N ALA A 484 11.67 -1.46 1.44
CA ALA A 484 12.44 -0.34 1.98
C ALA A 484 11.57 0.88 2.34
N CYS A 485 10.58 1.23 1.52
CA CYS A 485 9.69 2.38 1.76
C CYS A 485 8.81 2.17 3.01
N VAL A 486 8.20 1.00 3.16
CA VAL A 486 7.43 0.62 4.37
C VAL A 486 8.31 0.68 5.62
N LYS A 487 9.53 0.14 5.51
CA LYS A 487 10.48 0.09 6.63
C LYS A 487 11.02 1.46 7.04
N GLN A 488 11.38 2.31 6.08
CA GLN A 488 11.88 3.65 6.39
C GLN A 488 10.77 4.57 6.91
N TYR A 489 9.53 4.41 6.44
CA TYR A 489 8.40 5.15 7.02
C TYR A 489 8.19 4.81 8.50
N ALA A 490 8.31 3.53 8.88
CA ALA A 490 8.33 3.15 10.30
C ALA A 490 9.50 3.79 11.05
N ALA A 491 10.71 3.77 10.49
CA ALA A 491 11.91 4.36 11.09
C ALA A 491 11.76 5.87 11.34
N ASP A 492 11.34 6.63 10.35
CA ASP A 492 11.18 8.09 10.46
C ASP A 492 10.12 8.46 11.52
N LEU A 493 8.94 7.82 11.49
CA LEU A 493 7.91 8.02 12.52
C LEU A 493 8.40 7.63 13.93
N LYS A 494 9.16 6.53 14.03
CA LYS A 494 9.66 6.01 15.31
C LYS A 494 10.75 6.91 15.90
N ASN A 495 11.71 7.34 15.07
CA ASN A 495 12.75 8.31 15.44
C ASN A 495 12.10 9.63 15.90
N TRP A 496 11.13 10.15 15.15
CA TRP A 496 10.43 11.39 15.48
C TRP A 496 9.69 11.32 16.82
N MET A 497 9.05 10.19 17.14
CA MET A 497 8.50 9.96 18.49
C MET A 497 9.60 9.87 19.55
N ARG A 498 10.71 9.18 19.28
CA ARG A 498 11.82 9.00 20.24
C ARG A 498 12.49 10.31 20.65
N VAL A 499 12.81 11.19 19.70
CA VAL A 499 13.41 12.50 20.00
C VAL A 499 12.44 13.41 20.76
N ASN A 500 11.13 13.19 20.60
CA ASN A 500 10.09 13.90 21.34
C ASN A 500 9.61 13.16 22.60
N GLY A 501 10.26 12.08 23.08
CA GLY A 501 9.74 11.23 24.16
C GLY A 501 9.49 11.93 25.52
N LYS A 502 10.15 13.07 25.78
CA LYS A 502 9.84 13.94 26.94
C LYS A 502 8.49 14.68 26.82
N LYS A 503 7.97 14.78 25.58
CA LYS A 503 6.77 15.51 25.18
C LYS A 503 5.63 14.60 24.70
N ILE A 504 5.91 13.37 24.26
CA ILE A 504 4.93 12.41 23.72
C ILE A 504 5.29 10.99 24.17
N ARG A 505 4.33 10.06 24.28
CA ARG A 505 4.64 8.63 24.48
C ARG A 505 5.06 7.95 23.18
N LEU A 506 5.85 6.88 23.29
CA LEU A 506 6.19 6.04 22.15
C LEU A 506 5.01 5.10 21.87
N ILE A 507 4.23 5.40 20.83
CA ILE A 507 3.11 4.56 20.41
C ILE A 507 3.66 3.36 19.61
N PRO A 508 3.18 2.14 19.85
CA PRO A 508 3.54 0.97 19.05
C PRO A 508 3.24 1.18 17.56
N LEU A 509 4.19 0.82 16.70
CA LEU A 509 4.01 0.81 15.25
C LEU A 509 3.66 -0.60 14.78
N ALA A 510 2.58 -0.72 14.03
CA ALA A 510 2.04 -1.95 13.48
C ALA A 510 2.13 -1.97 11.95
N TYR A 511 2.37 -3.15 11.37
CA TYR A 511 2.18 -3.40 9.94
C TYR A 511 1.19 -4.54 9.76
N ALA A 512 0.19 -4.36 8.88
CA ALA A 512 -0.74 -5.41 8.49
C ALA A 512 -0.29 -6.06 7.19
N ALA A 513 0.01 -7.35 7.25
CA ALA A 513 0.48 -8.15 6.15
C ALA A 513 -0.66 -9.05 5.63
N ALA A 514 -0.88 -9.02 4.31
CA ALA A 514 -1.68 -10.02 3.63
C ALA A 514 -1.06 -11.41 3.85
N ASP A 515 -1.91 -12.40 4.13
CA ASP A 515 -1.57 -13.79 3.91
C ASP A 515 -1.49 -14.08 2.41
N SER A 516 -0.26 -14.20 1.90
CA SER A 516 0.05 -14.07 0.47
C SER A 516 1.43 -14.64 0.15
N SER A 517 1.70 -14.89 -1.13
CA SER A 517 3.00 -15.36 -1.66
C SER A 517 3.78 -14.26 -2.38
N TYR A 518 5.11 -14.41 -2.48
CA TYR A 518 5.87 -13.67 -3.49
C TYR A 518 5.72 -14.42 -4.81
N ALA A 519 4.83 -13.91 -5.67
CA ALA A 519 4.49 -14.51 -6.96
C ALA A 519 5.74 -14.86 -7.80
N GLY A 520 5.90 -16.15 -8.12
CA GLY A 520 6.97 -16.72 -8.93
C GLY A 520 8.31 -16.94 -8.21
N LEU A 521 8.43 -16.64 -6.90
CA LEU A 521 9.68 -16.76 -6.14
C LEU A 521 9.52 -17.44 -4.77
N ILE A 522 8.46 -17.12 -4.02
CA ILE A 522 8.16 -17.71 -2.70
C ILE A 522 6.66 -17.97 -2.63
N GLU A 523 6.23 -19.11 -3.18
CA GLU A 523 4.82 -19.55 -3.18
C GLU A 523 4.30 -19.91 -1.79
N ASP A 524 5.20 -20.25 -0.87
CA ASP A 524 4.87 -20.53 0.53
C ASP A 524 4.67 -19.22 1.30
N ALA A 525 3.40 -18.89 1.58
CA ALA A 525 3.02 -17.68 2.29
C ALA A 525 3.57 -17.59 3.72
N ASP A 526 3.81 -18.72 4.40
CA ASP A 526 4.39 -18.73 5.75
C ASP A 526 5.88 -18.36 5.68
N LYS A 527 6.61 -18.93 4.72
CA LYS A 527 7.99 -18.49 4.41
C LYS A 527 8.03 -17.01 4.02
N TYR A 528 7.05 -16.54 3.25
CA TYR A 528 6.98 -15.13 2.89
C TYR A 528 6.66 -14.23 4.09
N HIS A 529 5.84 -14.68 5.06
CA HIS A 529 5.66 -13.99 6.34
C HIS A 529 6.96 -13.90 7.15
N LEU A 530 7.71 -15.00 7.29
CA LEU A 530 9.02 -15.00 7.96
C LEU A 530 9.99 -14.00 7.32
N LEU A 531 10.04 -13.95 5.98
CA LEU A 531 10.83 -13.00 5.21
C LEU A 531 10.36 -11.55 5.43
N LYS A 532 9.05 -11.29 5.35
CA LYS A 532 8.44 -9.98 5.62
C LYS A 532 8.82 -9.50 7.04
N ILE A 533 8.78 -10.38 8.04
CA ILE A 533 9.13 -10.07 9.43
C ILE A 533 10.63 -9.75 9.58
N GLN A 534 11.53 -10.64 9.12
CA GLN A 534 12.97 -10.38 9.19
C GLN A 534 13.39 -9.11 8.44
N GLY A 535 12.81 -8.88 7.26
CA GLY A 535 13.05 -7.69 6.48
C GLY A 535 12.58 -6.41 7.18
N LEU A 536 11.38 -6.40 7.76
CA LEU A 536 10.89 -5.25 8.52
C LEU A 536 11.72 -4.97 9.79
N LEU A 537 12.35 -6.01 10.37
CA LEU A 537 13.20 -5.92 11.57
C LEU A 537 14.71 -5.76 11.30
N CYS A 538 15.17 -5.83 10.05
CA CYS A 538 16.61 -5.86 9.75
C CYS A 538 17.31 -4.52 10.07
N GLY A 539 18.60 -4.60 10.41
CA GLY A 539 19.43 -3.44 10.74
C GLY A 539 18.99 -2.69 11.99
N ASP A 540 18.14 -3.27 12.83
CA ASP A 540 17.63 -2.68 14.08
C ASP A 540 18.08 -3.49 15.31
N ARG A 541 17.65 -3.08 16.51
CA ARG A 541 17.78 -3.82 17.76
C ARG A 541 16.54 -3.66 18.64
N MET A 542 16.32 -4.64 19.51
CA MET A 542 15.40 -4.50 20.63
C MET A 542 16.09 -3.68 21.73
N SER A 543 15.50 -2.55 22.14
CA SER A 543 15.94 -1.74 23.28
C SER A 543 14.84 -1.75 24.33
N ASN A 544 15.10 -2.34 25.50
CA ASN A 544 14.17 -2.36 26.64
C ASN A 544 12.74 -2.86 26.30
N GLY A 545 12.63 -3.86 25.42
CA GLY A 545 11.35 -4.43 25.00
C GLY A 545 10.59 -3.62 23.93
N MET A 546 11.24 -2.68 23.24
CA MET A 546 10.69 -2.01 22.06
C MET A 546 11.73 -1.96 20.92
N MET A 547 11.31 -2.06 19.66
CA MET A 547 12.23 -1.91 18.52
C MET A 547 12.68 -0.44 18.38
N VAL A 548 13.94 -0.21 17.97
CA VAL A 548 14.53 1.15 17.96
C VAL A 548 14.12 1.98 16.73
N LYS A 549 13.93 1.36 15.57
CA LYS A 549 13.38 2.00 14.35
C LYS A 549 12.33 1.18 13.61
N SER A 550 12.25 -0.12 13.84
CA SER A 550 11.27 -1.00 13.20
C SER A 550 9.90 -1.00 13.89
N ILE A 551 8.96 -1.74 13.29
CA ILE A 551 7.65 -2.06 13.86
C ILE A 551 7.77 -2.87 15.17
N ASP A 552 6.80 -2.73 16.07
CA ASP A 552 6.68 -3.54 17.30
C ASP A 552 5.51 -4.54 17.24
N ILE A 553 4.63 -4.40 16.25
CA ILE A 553 3.47 -5.28 16.04
C ILE A 553 3.43 -5.72 14.57
N TYR A 554 3.35 -7.02 14.35
CA TYR A 554 3.09 -7.60 13.04
C TYR A 554 1.69 -8.24 13.05
N LEU A 555 0.80 -7.67 12.25
CA LEU A 555 -0.57 -8.11 12.11
C LEU A 555 -0.70 -8.97 10.86
N ILE A 556 -1.35 -10.13 10.96
CA ILE A 556 -1.66 -11.00 9.82
C ILE A 556 -3.13 -10.81 9.46
N ASN A 557 -3.42 -10.39 8.23
CA ASN A 557 -4.76 -10.45 7.66
C ASN A 557 -4.95 -11.87 7.10
N GLU A 558 -5.72 -12.71 7.80
CA GLU A 558 -5.75 -14.16 7.63
C GLU A 558 -7.18 -14.70 7.52
N TYR A 559 -7.41 -15.56 6.52
CA TYR A 559 -8.74 -16.08 6.16
C TYR A 559 -8.72 -17.59 5.83
N ARG A 560 -7.74 -18.36 6.33
CA ARG A 560 -7.66 -19.83 6.20
C ARG A 560 -8.55 -20.58 7.17
N PHE A 561 -8.80 -20.05 8.38
CA PHE A 561 -9.72 -20.69 9.33
C PHE A 561 -11.18 -20.40 8.93
N CYS A 562 -11.81 -21.38 8.29
CA CYS A 562 -13.19 -21.38 7.82
C CYS A 562 -14.09 -22.24 8.72
N PRO A 563 -15.43 -22.18 8.58
CA PRO A 563 -16.33 -23.07 9.32
C PRO A 563 -15.96 -24.55 9.10
N GLY A 564 -15.81 -25.32 10.18
CA GLY A 564 -15.40 -26.72 10.12
C GLY A 564 -13.89 -26.97 10.01
N SER A 565 -13.03 -25.94 9.95
CA SER A 565 -11.58 -26.10 10.00
C SER A 565 -11.09 -26.58 11.36
N THR A 566 -10.06 -27.43 11.37
CA THR A 566 -9.31 -27.83 12.58
C THR A 566 -8.19 -26.85 12.93
N PHE A 567 -7.62 -27.00 14.14
CA PHE A 567 -6.44 -26.21 14.54
C PHE A 567 -5.22 -26.55 13.69
N GLU A 568 -5.04 -27.83 13.40
CA GLU A 568 -3.93 -28.41 12.66
C GLU A 568 -3.89 -27.91 11.20
N GLU A 569 -5.04 -27.85 10.53
CA GLU A 569 -5.17 -27.36 9.15
C GLU A 569 -4.88 -25.85 9.02
N ALA A 570 -5.37 -25.04 9.96
CA ALA A 570 -5.35 -23.58 9.83
C ALA A 570 -4.26 -22.89 10.68
N TYR A 571 -4.16 -23.21 11.97
CA TYR A 571 -3.47 -22.38 12.98
C TYR A 571 -2.17 -22.99 13.53
N GLU A 572 -1.95 -24.31 13.45
CA GLU A 572 -0.68 -24.93 13.87
C GLU A 572 0.51 -24.37 13.09
N ARG A 573 0.32 -24.13 11.78
CA ARG A 573 1.33 -23.49 10.91
C ARG A 573 1.67 -22.07 11.35
N PHE A 574 0.67 -21.26 11.73
CA PHE A 574 0.89 -19.90 12.25
C PHE A 574 1.55 -19.91 13.63
N LEU A 575 1.18 -20.84 14.52
CA LEU A 575 1.88 -21.05 15.79
C LEU A 575 3.35 -21.42 15.53
N THR A 576 3.61 -22.33 14.60
CA THR A 576 4.97 -22.76 14.25
C THR A 576 5.81 -21.64 13.64
N LEU A 577 5.23 -20.83 12.76
CA LEU A 577 5.83 -19.60 12.24
C LEU A 577 6.18 -18.59 13.35
N ALA A 578 5.31 -18.43 14.34
CA ALA A 578 5.45 -17.40 15.36
C ALA A 578 6.37 -17.79 16.55
N LYS A 579 6.84 -19.04 16.61
CA LYS A 579 7.79 -19.52 17.63
C LYS A 579 9.08 -18.68 17.61
N GLY A 580 9.36 -18.00 18.72
CA GLY A 580 10.56 -17.19 18.92
C GLY A 580 10.54 -15.79 18.31
N ILE A 581 9.42 -15.32 17.74
CA ILE A 581 9.30 -13.94 17.27
C ILE A 581 9.43 -12.95 18.47
N PRO A 582 10.31 -11.93 18.38
CA PRO A 582 10.59 -11.03 19.50
C PRO A 582 9.62 -9.84 19.61
N ILE A 583 8.76 -9.62 18.62
CA ILE A 583 7.75 -8.55 18.56
C ILE A 583 6.32 -9.12 18.67
N VAL A 584 5.32 -8.27 18.87
CA VAL A 584 3.93 -8.69 19.03
C VAL A 584 3.41 -9.26 17.71
N ILE A 585 2.77 -10.43 17.77
CA ILE A 585 2.02 -11.03 16.66
C ILE A 585 0.53 -11.05 17.04
N ALA A 586 -0.36 -10.68 16.12
CA ALA A 586 -1.81 -10.78 16.27
C ALA A 586 -2.50 -10.88 14.90
N LEU A 587 -3.79 -11.23 14.86
CA LEU A 587 -4.56 -11.22 13.61
C LEU A 587 -5.11 -9.82 13.34
N GLY A 588 -4.64 -9.19 12.27
CA GLY A 588 -5.06 -7.86 11.83
C GLY A 588 -6.50 -7.84 11.31
N GLU A 589 -6.90 -8.93 10.69
CA GLU A 589 -8.24 -9.27 10.19
C GLU A 589 -8.38 -10.81 10.30
N TYR A 590 -9.54 -11.29 10.73
CA TYR A 590 -9.90 -12.71 10.67
C TYR A 590 -11.40 -12.95 10.47
N GLY A 591 -11.73 -14.17 10.04
CA GLY A 591 -13.11 -14.67 9.91
C GLY A 591 -13.47 -15.00 8.47
N CYS A 592 -12.90 -16.08 7.93
CA CYS A 592 -13.24 -16.65 6.62
C CYS A 592 -14.76 -16.86 6.47
N LYS A 593 -15.28 -16.66 5.26
CA LYS A 593 -16.67 -16.92 4.91
C LYS A 593 -16.75 -17.53 3.52
N LEU A 594 -17.29 -18.74 3.43
CA LEU A 594 -17.31 -19.52 2.19
C LEU A 594 -18.46 -19.11 1.24
N SER A 595 -19.59 -18.64 1.76
CA SER A 595 -20.75 -18.25 0.95
C SER A 595 -21.64 -17.20 1.63
N LYS A 596 -22.61 -16.64 0.89
CA LYS A 596 -23.65 -15.74 1.45
C LYS A 596 -24.64 -16.48 2.36
N GLY A 597 -24.96 -17.74 2.04
CA GLY A 597 -25.96 -18.53 2.77
C GLY A 597 -25.45 -19.12 4.08
N GLU A 598 -24.14 -19.24 4.25
CA GLU A 598 -23.50 -19.86 5.41
C GLU A 598 -23.02 -18.80 6.41
N PRO A 599 -23.56 -18.76 7.64
CA PRO A 599 -23.08 -17.86 8.67
C PRO A 599 -21.75 -18.33 9.27
N ARG A 600 -20.88 -17.37 9.63
CA ARG A 600 -19.64 -17.69 10.34
C ARG A 600 -19.91 -18.20 11.74
N THR A 601 -19.32 -19.33 12.11
CA THR A 601 -19.45 -19.95 13.44
C THR A 601 -18.45 -19.40 14.45
N TRP A 602 -17.33 -18.86 13.98
CA TRP A 602 -16.22 -18.30 14.76
C TRP A 602 -15.50 -19.29 15.69
N GLU A 603 -15.40 -20.55 15.25
CA GLU A 603 -14.69 -21.65 15.93
C GLU A 603 -13.21 -21.37 16.26
N MET A 604 -12.59 -20.34 15.67
CA MET A 604 -11.22 -19.93 16.00
C MET A 604 -11.08 -19.18 17.34
N ILE A 605 -12.17 -18.61 17.86
CA ILE A 605 -12.17 -17.73 19.05
C ILE A 605 -11.62 -18.36 20.34
N PRO A 606 -11.87 -19.65 20.67
CA PRO A 606 -11.22 -20.31 21.80
C PRO A 606 -9.69 -20.24 21.70
N TYR A 607 -9.11 -20.55 20.53
CA TYR A 607 -7.65 -20.55 20.34
C TYR A 607 -7.01 -19.17 20.55
N LEU A 608 -7.75 -18.09 20.30
CA LEU A 608 -7.27 -16.71 20.50
C LEU A 608 -7.25 -16.28 21.97
N TYR A 609 -8.19 -16.77 22.80
CA TYR A 609 -8.47 -16.17 24.12
C TYR A 609 -8.46 -17.14 25.31
N ASP A 610 -8.69 -18.43 25.13
CA ASP A 610 -8.63 -19.39 26.24
C ASP A 610 -7.18 -19.57 26.75
N PRO A 611 -6.97 -20.11 27.97
CA PRO A 611 -5.63 -20.32 28.52
C PRO A 611 -4.74 -21.19 27.60
N PRO A 612 -3.40 -20.99 27.58
CA PRO A 612 -2.49 -21.70 26.67
C PRO A 612 -2.57 -23.22 26.72
N SER A 613 -3.00 -23.81 27.85
CA SER A 613 -3.23 -25.25 28.02
C SER A 613 -4.43 -25.81 27.24
N LYS A 614 -5.32 -24.94 26.75
CA LYS A 614 -6.49 -25.30 25.91
C LYS A 614 -6.33 -24.91 24.44
N THR A 615 -5.24 -24.19 24.10
CA THR A 615 -5.05 -23.57 22.78
C THR A 615 -3.76 -24.01 22.10
N GLN A 616 -3.19 -25.15 22.54
CA GLN A 616 -1.90 -25.67 22.04
C GLN A 616 -0.73 -24.68 22.23
N GLY A 617 -0.91 -23.62 23.04
CA GLY A 617 0.01 -22.49 23.18
C GLY A 617 -0.25 -21.31 22.25
N PHE A 618 -1.29 -21.33 21.41
CA PHE A 618 -1.58 -20.24 20.45
C PHE A 618 -1.79 -18.89 21.15
N SER A 619 -2.65 -18.84 22.18
CA SER A 619 -2.91 -17.63 22.98
C SER A 619 -1.74 -17.18 23.87
N GLU A 620 -0.70 -18.00 24.03
CA GLU A 620 0.57 -17.53 24.60
C GLU A 620 1.28 -16.60 23.61
N VAL A 621 1.36 -17.02 22.34
CA VAL A 621 2.18 -16.38 21.29
C VAL A 621 1.43 -15.24 20.61
N PHE A 622 0.21 -15.49 20.14
CA PHE A 622 -0.64 -14.49 19.52
C PHE A 622 -1.30 -13.61 20.58
N SER A 623 -1.41 -12.32 20.29
CA SER A 623 -2.04 -11.33 21.17
C SER A 623 -3.46 -10.98 20.71
N GLY A 624 -4.23 -11.99 20.30
CA GLY A 624 -5.62 -11.87 19.85
C GLY A 624 -5.77 -11.41 18.40
N GLY A 625 -6.87 -10.72 18.08
CA GLY A 625 -7.10 -10.17 16.75
C GLY A 625 -8.40 -9.39 16.54
N LEU A 626 -8.64 -8.99 15.30
CA LEU A 626 -9.80 -8.19 14.89
C LEU A 626 -10.68 -8.92 13.87
N ALA A 627 -11.96 -9.12 14.18
CA ALA A 627 -12.94 -9.69 13.27
C ALA A 627 -13.24 -8.74 12.10
N TYR A 628 -13.26 -9.26 10.87
CA TYR A 628 -13.48 -8.46 9.65
C TYR A 628 -14.80 -8.82 8.94
N SER A 629 -15.63 -7.90 8.45
CA SER A 629 -15.62 -6.44 8.59
C SER A 629 -16.83 -5.97 9.41
N TYR A 630 -16.82 -4.75 9.92
CA TYR A 630 -18.05 -4.19 10.51
C TYR A 630 -19.11 -4.00 9.42
N GLY A 631 -18.77 -3.28 8.34
CA GLY A 631 -19.74 -2.90 7.31
C GLY A 631 -19.18 -2.93 5.89
N GLU A 632 -19.81 -2.14 5.02
CA GLU A 632 -19.69 -2.21 3.55
C GLU A 632 -18.83 -1.09 2.94
N ALA A 633 -18.35 -0.13 3.73
CA ALA A 633 -17.53 0.97 3.20
C ALA A 633 -16.25 0.46 2.54
N LYS A 634 -15.95 0.99 1.34
CA LYS A 634 -14.87 0.53 0.43
C LYS A 634 -14.96 -0.92 -0.06
N LEU A 635 -15.97 -1.69 0.31
CA LEU A 635 -16.11 -3.08 -0.13
C LEU A 635 -16.96 -3.17 -1.40
N SER A 636 -16.71 -4.19 -2.22
CA SER A 636 -17.59 -4.49 -3.36
C SER A 636 -18.97 -4.95 -2.84
N SER A 637 -20.02 -4.72 -3.62
CA SER A 637 -21.37 -5.23 -3.34
C SER A 637 -21.46 -6.77 -3.38
N ALA A 638 -20.43 -7.43 -3.92
CA ALA A 638 -20.26 -8.87 -3.88
C ALA A 638 -19.70 -9.38 -2.53
N SER A 639 -19.03 -8.53 -1.75
CA SER A 639 -18.32 -8.89 -0.52
C SER A 639 -19.19 -9.66 0.48
N LEU A 640 -18.62 -10.72 1.04
CA LEU A 640 -19.28 -11.60 2.00
C LEU A 640 -19.09 -11.14 3.45
N PHE A 641 -18.01 -10.40 3.72
CA PHE A 641 -17.50 -10.10 5.06
C PHE A 641 -18.30 -9.13 5.96
N PRO A 642 -19.14 -8.19 5.45
CA PRO A 642 -19.89 -7.25 6.28
C PRO A 642 -20.73 -7.94 7.35
N MET A 643 -20.42 -7.68 8.62
CA MET A 643 -21.25 -8.10 9.74
C MET A 643 -22.55 -7.28 9.83
N PHE A 644 -22.57 -6.07 9.29
CA PHE A 644 -23.74 -5.19 9.17
C PHE A 644 -23.96 -4.78 7.71
N THR A 645 -25.13 -5.10 7.13
CA THR A 645 -25.40 -4.98 5.69
C THR A 645 -26.47 -3.95 5.33
N GLY A 646 -26.39 -3.34 4.14
CA GLY A 646 -27.28 -2.26 3.69
C GLY A 646 -26.93 -0.87 4.25
N GLY A 647 -25.63 -0.62 4.44
CA GLY A 647 -25.06 0.68 4.78
C GLY A 647 -24.61 1.43 3.52
N SER A 648 -23.81 2.48 3.71
CA SER A 648 -23.14 3.15 2.59
C SER A 648 -21.85 2.43 2.20
N SER A 649 -21.52 2.42 0.91
CA SER A 649 -20.20 2.08 0.37
C SER A 649 -19.15 3.18 0.58
N GLU A 650 -19.60 4.41 0.89
CA GLU A 650 -18.72 5.55 1.15
C GLU A 650 -18.28 5.58 2.60
N ILE A 651 -17.00 5.83 2.84
CA ILE A 651 -16.42 5.98 4.19
C ILE A 651 -17.07 7.13 4.98
N THR A 652 -17.54 8.17 4.30
CA THR A 652 -18.21 9.35 4.89
C THR A 652 -19.74 9.19 4.94
N GLY A 653 -20.26 8.04 4.54
CA GLY A 653 -21.68 7.71 4.52
C GLY A 653 -22.20 7.14 5.85
N LYS A 654 -23.49 6.81 5.88
CA LYS A 654 -24.11 6.20 7.07
C LYS A 654 -23.78 4.70 7.14
N PRO A 655 -23.25 4.18 8.27
CA PRO A 655 -23.09 2.75 8.50
C PRO A 655 -24.44 2.02 8.55
N SER A 656 -24.44 0.72 8.26
CA SER A 656 -25.61 -0.12 8.52
C SER A 656 -25.85 -0.29 10.01
N ASP A 657 -27.12 -0.37 10.40
CA ASP A 657 -27.57 -0.71 11.75
C ASP A 657 -28.23 -2.10 11.83
N LYS A 658 -28.14 -2.89 10.75
CA LYS A 658 -28.76 -4.22 10.57
C LYS A 658 -27.71 -5.33 10.74
N PRO A 659 -27.64 -5.99 11.90
CA PRO A 659 -26.70 -7.09 12.12
C PRO A 659 -27.07 -8.34 11.32
N SER A 660 -26.06 -9.03 10.81
CA SER A 660 -26.16 -10.37 10.24
C SER A 660 -26.13 -11.47 11.30
N LYS A 661 -26.35 -12.73 10.88
CA LYS A 661 -26.15 -13.90 11.74
C LYS A 661 -24.67 -14.07 12.15
N ASP A 662 -23.72 -13.65 11.30
CA ASP A 662 -22.29 -13.66 11.62
C ASP A 662 -22.00 -12.82 12.88
N PHE A 663 -22.58 -11.61 12.97
CA PHE A 663 -22.43 -10.75 14.15
C PHE A 663 -23.00 -11.39 15.42
N SER A 664 -24.18 -12.01 15.30
CA SER A 664 -24.83 -12.70 16.42
C SER A 664 -23.96 -13.86 16.93
N ASN A 665 -23.36 -14.63 16.03
CA ASN A 665 -22.46 -15.73 16.37
C ASN A 665 -21.14 -15.22 16.98
N LEU A 666 -20.57 -14.12 16.46
CA LEU A 666 -19.37 -13.46 17.02
C LEU A 666 -19.63 -13.03 18.47
N LYS A 667 -20.77 -12.37 18.71
CA LYS A 667 -21.18 -11.91 20.03
C LYS A 667 -21.36 -13.07 21.01
N GLU A 668 -21.96 -14.17 20.56
CA GLU A 668 -22.11 -15.38 21.36
C GLU A 668 -20.74 -16.01 21.71
N ALA A 669 -19.86 -16.20 20.73
CA ALA A 669 -18.53 -16.77 20.93
C ALA A 669 -17.68 -15.91 21.88
N LEU A 670 -17.59 -14.60 21.64
CA LEU A 670 -16.89 -13.67 22.54
C LEU A 670 -17.53 -13.59 23.94
N SER A 671 -18.81 -13.93 24.10
CA SER A 671 -19.41 -13.98 25.44
C SER A 671 -18.89 -15.15 26.30
N LYS A 672 -18.48 -16.26 25.67
CA LYS A 672 -18.05 -17.51 26.32
C LYS A 672 -16.56 -17.54 26.66
N HIS A 673 -15.72 -16.88 25.86
CA HIS A 673 -14.26 -16.90 25.99
C HIS A 673 -13.71 -15.58 26.56
N LYS A 674 -12.64 -15.66 27.34
CA LYS A 674 -11.99 -14.49 27.95
C LYS A 674 -10.48 -14.73 28.07
N PRO A 675 -9.63 -13.76 27.68
CA PRO A 675 -8.18 -13.81 27.93
C PRO A 675 -7.85 -14.21 29.37
N PHE A 676 -6.92 -15.16 29.48
CA PHE A 676 -6.28 -15.50 30.75
C PHE A 676 -5.48 -14.31 31.30
N SER A 677 -5.34 -14.23 32.63
CA SER A 677 -4.50 -13.21 33.27
C SER A 677 -3.02 -13.59 33.13
N ASP A 678 -2.23 -12.62 32.69
CA ASP A 678 -0.77 -12.72 32.49
C ASP A 678 -0.21 -11.34 32.87
N LYS A 679 0.36 -11.21 34.06
CA LYS A 679 0.84 -9.93 34.59
C LYS A 679 2.33 -9.76 34.33
N ALA A 680 2.71 -8.59 33.84
CA ALA A 680 4.10 -8.19 33.77
C ALA A 680 4.73 -8.05 35.16
N ALA A 681 5.97 -8.53 35.30
CA ALA A 681 6.71 -8.57 36.56
C ALA A 681 7.50 -7.28 36.87
N TRP A 682 7.26 -6.19 36.15
CA TRP A 682 8.00 -4.94 36.35
C TRP A 682 7.64 -4.22 37.67
N THR A 683 8.57 -3.42 38.20
CA THR A 683 8.30 -2.39 39.21
C THR A 683 8.02 -1.04 38.54
N LYS A 684 7.76 0.01 39.32
CA LYS A 684 7.62 1.38 38.79
C LYS A 684 8.85 1.81 37.99
N ASP A 685 10.04 1.45 38.45
CA ASP A 685 11.31 1.94 37.92
C ASP A 685 11.90 1.02 36.83
N THR A 686 11.37 -0.21 36.71
CA THR A 686 11.76 -1.16 35.65
C THR A 686 10.73 -1.29 34.53
N ILE A 687 9.61 -0.55 34.56
CA ILE A 687 8.55 -0.61 33.53
C ILE A 687 9.10 -0.39 32.12
N CYS A 688 10.09 0.48 31.94
CA CYS A 688 10.77 0.74 30.66
C CYS A 688 12.15 0.07 30.52
N LYS A 689 12.39 -1.03 31.24
CA LYS A 689 13.61 -1.85 31.17
C LYS A 689 13.29 -3.36 31.09
N TRP A 690 12.17 -3.78 31.68
CA TRP A 690 11.71 -5.16 31.71
C TRP A 690 11.16 -5.63 30.35
N THR A 691 11.47 -6.87 29.96
CA THR A 691 10.94 -7.55 28.78
C THR A 691 10.44 -8.95 29.21
N PRO A 692 9.28 -9.44 28.73
CA PRO A 692 8.84 -10.80 29.03
C PRO A 692 9.78 -11.84 28.41
N PRO A 693 9.97 -13.01 29.05
CA PRO A 693 10.72 -14.10 28.46
C PRO A 693 9.98 -14.68 27.23
N LEU A 694 10.72 -14.94 26.15
CA LEU A 694 10.20 -15.70 25.01
C LEU A 694 10.07 -17.18 25.40
N LYS A 695 8.84 -17.63 25.67
CA LYS A 695 8.54 -19.00 26.11
C LYS A 695 8.94 -20.06 25.08
N TYR A 696 8.73 -19.76 23.80
CA TYR A 696 9.11 -20.64 22.69
C TYR A 696 10.36 -20.11 22.00
N LYS A 697 11.31 -21.00 21.73
CA LYS A 697 12.49 -20.72 20.91
C LYS A 697 12.14 -20.83 19.43
N ILE A 698 12.96 -20.21 18.58
CA ILE A 698 12.89 -20.34 17.12
C ILE A 698 13.01 -21.82 16.74
N ASP A 699 12.20 -22.29 15.80
CA ASP A 699 12.36 -23.62 15.21
C ASP A 699 13.65 -23.65 14.35
N PRO A 700 14.67 -24.49 14.67
CA PRO A 700 15.88 -24.59 13.86
C PRO A 700 15.63 -24.97 12.39
N LYS A 701 14.50 -25.63 12.09
CA LYS A 701 14.09 -26.03 10.73
C LYS A 701 13.38 -24.91 9.95
N SER A 702 13.11 -23.76 10.58
CA SER A 702 12.41 -22.63 9.95
C SER A 702 13.11 -22.07 8.70
N GLY A 703 14.39 -22.38 8.51
CA GLY A 703 15.18 -21.98 7.34
C GLY A 703 15.48 -20.49 7.35
N ILE A 704 14.50 -19.67 6.97
CA ILE A 704 14.54 -18.21 6.97
C ILE A 704 14.85 -17.70 8.39
N ALA A 705 14.06 -18.06 9.40
CA ALA A 705 14.28 -17.56 10.77
C ALA A 705 15.47 -18.18 11.52
N SER A 706 16.18 -19.16 10.94
CA SER A 706 17.24 -19.93 11.63
C SER A 706 18.37 -19.05 12.21
N LYS A 707 18.64 -17.89 11.59
CA LYS A 707 19.65 -16.91 12.02
C LYS A 707 19.12 -15.86 13.03
N GLY A 708 17.88 -15.99 13.49
CA GLY A 708 17.20 -14.99 14.32
C GLY A 708 16.29 -14.06 13.52
N PHE A 709 15.34 -13.42 14.19
CA PHE A 709 14.36 -12.52 13.56
C PHE A 709 14.86 -11.08 13.35
N ILE A 710 15.85 -10.63 14.12
CA ILE A 710 16.45 -9.29 14.01
C ILE A 710 17.85 -9.47 13.42
N LEU A 711 17.99 -9.31 12.11
CA LEU A 711 19.28 -9.40 11.43
C LEU A 711 20.06 -8.09 11.59
N PRO A 712 21.40 -8.11 11.82
CA PRO A 712 22.19 -6.90 12.08
C PRO A 712 22.33 -5.97 10.87
N THR A 713 22.01 -6.45 9.67
CA THR A 713 22.01 -5.66 8.43
C THR A 713 20.85 -6.05 7.53
N CYS A 714 20.41 -5.10 6.70
CA CYS A 714 19.39 -5.28 5.68
C CYS A 714 19.94 -5.74 4.32
N ASN A 715 21.25 -5.90 4.19
CA ASN A 715 21.91 -6.29 2.94
C ASN A 715 22.14 -7.79 2.78
N ALA A 716 21.71 -8.59 3.76
CA ALA A 716 21.79 -10.05 3.74
C ALA A 716 21.10 -10.64 2.49
N PRO A 717 21.76 -11.53 1.70
CA PRO A 717 21.18 -12.09 0.48
C PRO A 717 19.84 -12.80 0.68
N GLU A 718 19.63 -13.46 1.81
CA GLU A 718 18.37 -14.10 2.20
C GLU A 718 17.18 -13.14 2.27
N LEU A 719 17.42 -11.83 2.45
CA LEU A 719 16.37 -10.81 2.44
C LEU A 719 15.98 -10.34 1.03
N LYS A 720 16.65 -10.83 -0.02
CA LYS A 720 16.54 -10.33 -1.41
C LYS A 720 16.24 -11.47 -2.40
N PRO A 721 15.01 -12.04 -2.41
CA PRO A 721 14.63 -13.10 -3.35
C PRO A 721 14.84 -12.70 -4.81
N LYS A 722 14.62 -11.42 -5.13
CA LYS A 722 15.04 -10.80 -6.38
C LYS A 722 16.25 -9.88 -6.13
N LYS A 723 17.20 -9.88 -7.08
CA LYS A 723 18.43 -9.07 -7.03
C LYS A 723 18.20 -7.58 -6.72
N ASP A 724 17.11 -7.01 -7.23
CA ASP A 724 16.78 -5.59 -7.09
C ASP A 724 15.94 -5.28 -5.84
N ASP A 725 15.58 -6.28 -5.04
CA ASP A 725 14.87 -6.07 -3.77
C ASP A 725 15.78 -5.36 -2.76
N THR A 726 15.20 -4.42 -2.01
CA THR A 726 15.92 -3.69 -0.98
C THR A 726 15.04 -3.40 0.22
N TRP A 727 15.66 -3.44 1.40
CA TRP A 727 15.10 -3.05 2.70
C TRP A 727 15.73 -1.75 3.23
N VAL A 728 16.49 -1.05 2.38
CA VAL A 728 17.17 0.22 2.67
C VAL A 728 16.81 1.29 1.62
N THR A 729 16.37 2.44 2.11
CA THR A 729 16.20 3.71 1.39
C THR A 729 16.59 4.85 2.33
N GLN A 730 16.74 6.05 1.80
CA GLN A 730 16.99 7.26 2.58
C GLN A 730 15.73 7.68 3.36
N SER A 731 15.92 8.34 4.49
CA SER A 731 14.86 9.01 5.27
C SER A 731 14.15 10.12 4.47
N ARG A 732 12.99 10.57 4.96
CA ARG A 732 12.28 11.79 4.49
C ARG A 732 12.29 12.92 5.52
N GLU A 733 12.97 12.76 6.66
CA GLU A 733 13.23 13.85 7.61
C GLU A 733 13.88 15.06 6.93
N GLY A 734 13.37 16.27 7.19
CA GLY A 734 13.89 17.51 6.60
C GLY A 734 13.73 17.68 5.08
N VAL A 735 13.06 16.76 4.38
CA VAL A 735 12.85 16.87 2.93
C VAL A 735 11.78 17.93 2.61
N ILE A 736 12.07 18.78 1.63
CA ILE A 736 11.14 19.78 1.10
C ILE A 736 9.94 19.08 0.42
N CYS A 737 8.74 19.45 0.81
CA CYS A 737 7.49 18.94 0.23
C CYS A 737 6.33 19.95 0.26
N THR A 738 6.66 21.25 0.36
CA THR A 738 5.73 22.35 0.13
C THR A 738 6.22 23.20 -1.04
N ASP A 739 5.29 23.76 -1.80
CA ASP A 739 5.60 24.59 -2.99
C ASP A 739 6.42 25.86 -2.66
N ARG A 740 6.46 26.24 -1.38
CA ARG A 740 7.23 27.39 -0.86
C ARG A 740 8.63 27.01 -0.35
N GLY A 741 9.09 25.79 -0.59
CA GLY A 741 10.43 25.35 -0.20
C GLY A 741 10.61 24.96 1.27
N ALA A 742 9.54 24.90 2.07
CA ALA A 742 9.61 24.45 3.46
C ALA A 742 9.57 22.91 3.56
N PRO A 743 10.30 22.30 4.53
CA PRO A 743 10.15 20.89 4.87
C PRO A 743 8.80 20.65 5.56
N CYS A 744 8.27 19.43 5.43
CA CYS A 744 7.00 19.07 6.07
C CYS A 744 7.19 18.47 7.47
N ASP A 745 8.10 19.05 8.25
CA ASP A 745 8.37 18.63 9.62
C ASP A 745 7.27 19.08 10.59
N VAL A 746 7.01 18.24 11.58
CA VAL A 746 5.94 18.47 12.57
C VAL A 746 6.57 18.70 13.94
N VAL A 747 6.52 19.94 14.41
CA VAL A 747 7.10 20.35 15.70
C VAL A 747 6.12 20.08 16.85
N ILE A 748 6.65 19.61 17.99
CA ILE A 748 5.92 19.52 19.26
C ILE A 748 6.48 20.57 20.23
N HIS A 749 5.66 21.56 20.60
CA HIS A 749 6.07 22.69 21.44
C HIS A 749 5.96 22.42 22.95
N GLY A 750 5.08 21.52 23.39
CA GLY A 750 4.86 21.17 24.80
C GLY A 750 4.47 19.70 24.98
N LYS A 751 4.12 19.28 26.21
CA LYS A 751 3.66 17.90 26.46
C LYS A 751 2.30 17.65 25.79
N VAL A 752 2.12 16.48 25.17
CA VAL A 752 0.94 16.04 24.43
C VAL A 752 0.47 14.73 25.05
N GLY A 753 -0.54 14.81 25.92
CA GLY A 753 -1.02 13.67 26.69
C GLY A 753 0.04 13.04 27.60
N THR A 754 -0.08 11.74 27.82
CA THR A 754 0.92 10.92 28.51
C THR A 754 2.22 10.90 27.71
N THR A 755 3.35 11.23 28.35
CA THR A 755 4.69 11.25 27.73
C THR A 755 5.47 9.98 28.05
N GLN A 756 6.50 9.65 27.26
CA GLN A 756 7.34 8.48 27.54
C GLN A 756 8.05 8.62 28.91
N GLU A 757 8.53 9.82 29.22
CA GLU A 757 9.06 10.21 30.53
C GLU A 757 8.06 9.90 31.67
N SER A 758 6.78 10.26 31.51
CA SER A 758 5.77 9.98 32.54
C SER A 758 5.45 8.49 32.74
N ILE A 759 5.69 7.65 31.72
CA ILE A 759 5.56 6.19 31.81
C ILE A 759 6.81 5.57 32.46
N CYS A 760 8.00 6.08 32.11
CA CYS A 760 9.28 5.49 32.51
C CYS A 760 9.89 6.06 33.80
N GLY A 761 9.35 7.17 34.32
CA GLY A 761 9.97 7.98 35.38
C GLY A 761 11.03 8.92 34.81
N GLU A 762 12.04 8.35 34.17
CA GLU A 762 13.11 9.07 33.46
C GLU A 762 13.11 8.71 31.98
N TYR A 763 13.48 9.66 31.12
CA TYR A 763 13.65 9.41 29.69
C TYR A 763 14.74 10.30 29.09
N GLU A 764 15.81 9.67 28.63
CA GLU A 764 16.86 10.33 27.84
C GLU A 764 16.59 10.13 26.34
N VAL A 765 16.90 11.14 25.55
CA VAL A 765 16.79 11.05 24.09
C VAL A 765 18.04 10.34 23.57
N GLU A 766 17.89 9.11 23.07
CA GLU A 766 18.96 8.40 22.37
C GLU A 766 19.36 9.21 21.10
N SER A 767 20.61 9.70 21.07
CA SER A 767 21.24 10.24 19.85
C SER A 767 22.15 9.16 19.27
N GLY A 768 21.80 8.65 18.09
CA GLY A 768 22.41 7.47 17.50
C GLY A 768 21.99 6.17 18.18
N GLY A 769 22.87 5.18 18.18
CA GLY A 769 22.65 3.87 18.76
C GLY A 769 21.86 2.88 17.88
N GLY A 770 21.48 3.22 16.65
CA GLY A 770 20.96 2.25 15.68
C GLY A 770 22.05 1.24 15.25
N THR A 771 21.64 0.01 14.94
CA THR A 771 22.58 -1.02 14.46
C THR A 771 23.06 -0.70 13.04
N CYS A 772 24.36 -0.89 12.78
CA CYS A 772 24.99 -0.67 11.49
C CYS A 772 26.05 -1.73 11.17
N SER A 773 26.42 -1.84 9.89
CA SER A 773 27.61 -2.59 9.43
C SER A 773 28.60 -1.69 8.67
N SER A 774 28.13 -0.52 8.23
CA SER A 774 28.87 0.53 7.54
C SER A 774 28.28 1.89 7.90
N SER A 775 29.03 2.99 7.74
CA SER A 775 28.48 4.33 8.01
C SER A 775 27.29 4.70 7.12
N ASN A 776 27.13 4.06 5.96
CA ASN A 776 25.96 4.24 5.10
C ASN A 776 24.64 3.80 5.77
N ASP A 777 24.69 2.88 6.74
CA ASP A 777 23.53 2.43 7.52
C ASP A 777 23.10 3.49 8.57
N CYS A 778 23.92 4.54 8.78
CA CYS A 778 23.72 5.65 9.71
C CYS A 778 23.39 6.98 9.00
N GLY A 779 22.91 6.91 7.75
CA GLY A 779 22.63 8.07 6.92
C GLY A 779 23.87 8.89 6.55
N SER A 780 23.66 10.10 6.01
CA SER A 780 24.76 11.02 5.66
C SER A 780 25.35 11.74 6.88
N ASN A 781 24.71 11.66 8.04
CA ASN A 781 25.02 12.49 9.21
C ASN A 781 25.43 11.65 10.43
N GLY A 782 25.82 10.40 10.21
CA GLY A 782 26.28 9.48 11.24
C GLY A 782 27.49 8.65 10.80
N GLN A 783 28.20 8.10 11.77
CA GLN A 783 29.33 7.19 11.56
C GLN A 783 29.06 5.87 12.27
N CYS A 784 29.39 4.75 11.63
CA CYS A 784 29.27 3.44 12.25
C CYS A 784 30.53 3.12 13.05
N ALA A 785 30.43 3.03 14.38
CA ALA A 785 31.52 2.56 15.24
C ALA A 785 31.30 1.08 15.58
N ILE A 786 32.28 0.24 15.30
CA ILE A 786 32.21 -1.20 15.59
C ILE A 786 32.92 -1.49 16.91
N THR A 787 32.15 -1.84 17.94
CA THR A 787 32.67 -2.20 19.26
C THR A 787 32.33 -3.66 19.56
N LYS A 788 33.36 -4.49 19.82
CA LYS A 788 33.20 -5.94 20.11
C LYS A 788 32.36 -6.70 19.05
N GLY A 789 32.49 -6.32 17.78
CA GLY A 789 31.75 -6.92 16.66
C GLY A 789 30.32 -6.42 16.46
N VAL A 790 29.83 -5.50 17.30
CA VAL A 790 28.53 -4.82 17.13
C VAL A 790 28.77 -3.41 16.60
N GLY A 791 28.20 -3.09 15.43
CA GLY A 791 28.22 -1.74 14.88
C GLY A 791 27.06 -0.89 15.42
N THR A 792 27.37 0.28 15.96
CA THR A 792 26.40 1.30 16.41
C THR A 792 26.61 2.64 15.70
N CYS A 793 25.53 3.29 15.32
CA CYS A 793 25.56 4.63 14.74
C CYS A 793 25.87 5.70 15.79
N HIS A 794 26.82 6.58 15.49
CA HIS A 794 27.11 7.79 16.26
C HIS A 794 26.83 9.00 15.40
N CYS A 795 26.00 9.92 15.87
CA CYS A 795 25.61 11.08 15.08
C CYS A 795 26.67 12.18 15.09
N LEU A 796 26.80 12.85 13.96
CA LEU A 796 27.55 14.11 13.89
C LEU A 796 26.82 15.18 14.71
N ALA A 797 27.57 16.20 15.14
CA ALA A 797 26.98 17.38 15.78
C ALA A 797 25.83 17.96 14.92
N CYS A 798 24.79 18.50 15.58
CA CYS A 798 23.51 18.90 14.98
C CYS A 798 22.55 17.76 14.58
N TYR A 799 22.85 16.47 14.82
CA TYR A 799 21.98 15.35 14.44
C TYR A 799 21.71 14.37 15.57
N THR A 800 20.54 13.73 15.51
CA THR A 800 20.00 12.83 16.54
C THR A 800 19.03 11.81 15.92
N GLY A 801 18.43 10.96 16.77
CA GLY A 801 17.67 9.78 16.34
C GLY A 801 18.58 8.58 16.05
N ALA A 802 18.01 7.39 15.91
CA ALA A 802 18.78 6.14 15.90
C ALA A 802 19.71 6.00 14.68
N ASP A 803 19.32 6.59 13.56
CA ASP A 803 20.02 6.61 12.26
C ASP A 803 20.51 8.01 11.88
N CYS A 804 20.56 8.94 12.83
CA CYS A 804 21.08 10.30 12.63
C CYS A 804 20.37 11.12 11.52
N SER A 805 19.13 10.75 11.21
CA SER A 805 18.28 11.44 10.21
C SER A 805 17.73 12.78 10.70
N ILE A 806 17.49 12.94 12.00
CA ILE A 806 16.82 14.10 12.56
C ILE A 806 17.84 15.19 12.90
N LYS A 807 17.61 16.40 12.40
CA LYS A 807 18.40 17.58 12.77
C LYS A 807 17.94 18.15 14.12
N ASP A 808 18.87 18.27 15.06
CA ASP A 808 18.64 18.89 16.37
C ASP A 808 19.55 20.11 16.55
N THR A 809 18.96 21.30 16.46
CA THR A 809 19.68 22.57 16.61
C THR A 809 20.12 22.85 18.04
N SER A 810 19.59 22.16 19.07
CA SER A 810 20.07 22.30 20.44
C SER A 810 21.42 21.60 20.62
N SER A 811 21.61 20.43 19.99
CA SER A 811 22.90 19.73 19.92
C SER A 811 23.99 20.42 19.08
N CYS A 812 23.66 21.49 18.34
CA CYS A 812 24.66 22.27 17.58
C CYS A 812 25.57 23.14 18.47
N LEU A 813 25.15 23.44 19.71
CA LEU A 813 25.72 24.50 20.54
C LEU A 813 26.85 24.04 21.48
N GLU A 814 27.76 23.18 21.01
CA GLU A 814 29.07 22.97 21.66
C GLU A 814 30.29 23.08 20.73
N LEU A 815 30.11 23.56 19.49
CA LEU A 815 31.19 24.35 18.86
C LEU A 815 31.14 25.78 19.40
N THR A 816 31.39 25.93 20.70
CA THR A 816 31.85 27.21 21.22
C THR A 816 33.13 27.55 20.45
N SER A 817 33.16 28.74 19.86
CA SER A 817 34.31 29.27 19.16
C SER A 817 35.40 29.59 20.19
N SER A 818 36.10 28.54 20.66
CA SER A 818 37.32 28.67 21.45
C SER A 818 38.23 29.67 20.72
N PRO A 819 38.55 30.84 21.29
CA PRO A 819 39.32 31.87 20.60
C PRO A 819 40.74 31.43 20.21
N THR A 820 41.18 30.27 20.72
CA THR A 820 42.47 29.63 20.43
C THR A 820 42.38 28.51 19.39
N ALA A 821 41.20 27.94 19.10
CA ALA A 821 41.06 26.84 18.14
C ALA A 821 41.56 27.19 16.71
N PRO A 822 41.30 28.39 16.14
CA PRO A 822 41.89 28.78 14.87
C PRO A 822 43.42 28.77 14.91
N LYS A 823 44.02 29.23 16.02
CA LYS A 823 45.49 29.31 16.16
C LYS A 823 46.13 27.93 16.13
N PHE A 824 45.57 26.94 16.82
CA PHE A 824 46.09 25.57 16.79
C PHE A 824 45.94 24.90 15.42
N ILE A 825 44.81 25.10 14.73
CA ILE A 825 44.58 24.55 13.39
C ILE A 825 45.53 25.19 12.37
N PHE A 826 45.65 26.52 12.34
CA PHE A 826 46.58 27.21 11.43
C PHE A 826 48.04 26.89 11.75
N MET A 827 48.41 26.70 13.02
CA MET A 827 49.76 26.27 13.39
C MET A 827 50.04 24.82 12.93
N GLY A 828 49.10 23.90 13.10
CA GLY A 828 49.22 22.52 12.63
C GLY A 828 49.33 22.42 11.10
N VAL A 829 48.50 23.18 10.37
CA VAL A 829 48.59 23.28 8.90
C VAL A 829 49.91 23.91 8.46
N GLY A 830 50.38 24.96 9.17
CA GLY A 830 51.68 25.58 8.90
C GLY A 830 52.84 24.61 9.07
N ILE A 831 52.88 23.85 10.17
CA ILE A 831 53.89 22.81 10.41
C ILE A 831 53.84 21.72 9.33
N PHE A 832 52.64 21.27 8.96
CA PHE A 832 52.46 20.27 7.90
C PHE A 832 52.95 20.75 6.52
N LEU A 833 52.66 22.01 6.15
CA LEU A 833 53.11 22.61 4.90
C LEU A 833 54.63 22.80 4.87
N VAL A 834 55.24 23.22 5.99
CA VAL A 834 56.71 23.29 6.13
C VAL A 834 57.35 21.90 6.00
N PHE A 835 56.78 20.88 6.66
CA PHE A 835 57.26 19.50 6.56
C PHE A 835 57.14 18.94 5.13
N MET A 836 56.04 19.20 4.44
CA MET A 836 55.86 18.84 3.04
C MET A 836 56.85 19.59 2.12
N LEU A 837 57.12 20.87 2.37
CA LEU A 837 58.14 21.62 1.63
C LEU A 837 59.53 21.01 1.80
N PHE A 838 59.91 20.59 3.02
CA PHE A 838 61.16 19.87 3.27
C PHE A 838 61.22 18.54 2.51
N ILE A 839 60.12 17.77 2.46
CA ILE A 839 60.03 16.55 1.66
C ILE A 839 60.23 16.85 0.16
N PHE A 840 59.55 17.85 -0.39
CA PHE A 840 59.69 18.22 -1.81
C PHE A 840 61.09 18.72 -2.15
N VAL A 841 61.74 19.49 -1.26
CA VAL A 841 63.14 19.92 -1.44
C VAL A 841 64.10 18.73 -1.38
N ALA A 842 63.94 17.81 -0.43
CA ALA A 842 64.75 16.60 -0.35
C ALA A 842 64.59 15.70 -1.59
N LEU A 843 63.36 15.51 -2.07
CA LEU A 843 63.07 14.79 -3.31
C LEU A 843 63.66 15.51 -4.54
N GLY A 844 63.62 16.84 -4.59
CA GLY A 844 64.26 17.63 -5.64
C GLY A 844 65.78 17.50 -5.67
N ILE A 845 66.43 17.49 -4.50
CA ILE A 845 67.87 17.25 -4.36
C ILE A 845 68.23 15.82 -4.81
N LEU A 846 67.45 14.81 -4.38
CA LEU A 846 67.62 13.43 -4.82
C LEU A 846 67.44 13.27 -6.33
N ALA A 847 66.43 13.90 -6.92
CA ALA A 847 66.20 13.90 -8.36
C ALA A 847 67.35 14.56 -9.13
N LYS A 848 67.85 15.71 -8.66
CA LYS A 848 69.00 16.40 -9.28
C LYS A 848 70.29 15.59 -9.18
N LYS A 849 70.54 14.93 -8.04
CA LYS A 849 71.69 14.03 -7.85
C LYS A 849 71.60 12.80 -8.76
N LYS A 850 70.41 12.20 -8.89
CA LYS A 850 70.15 11.09 -9.82
C LYS A 850 70.30 11.49 -11.29
N ALA A 851 69.89 12.72 -11.66
CA ALA A 851 70.09 13.26 -13.01
C ALA A 851 71.58 13.48 -13.33
N SER A 852 72.38 13.98 -12.37
CA SER A 852 73.83 14.14 -12.52
C SER A 852 74.53 12.81 -12.79
N VAL A 853 74.25 11.79 -11.97
CA VAL A 853 74.80 10.43 -12.14
C VAL A 853 74.36 9.80 -13.46
N LEU A 854 73.11 10.01 -13.89
CA LEU A 854 72.67 9.58 -15.22
C LEU A 854 73.38 10.31 -16.35
N SER A 855 73.74 11.59 -16.20
CA SER A 855 74.50 12.32 -17.22
C SER A 855 75.95 11.83 -17.34
N GLU A 856 76.61 11.55 -16.21
CA GLU A 856 77.98 10.99 -16.16
C GLU A 856 78.03 9.61 -16.83
N LEU A 857 77.13 8.70 -16.46
CA LEU A 857 76.96 7.39 -17.12
C LEU A 857 76.70 7.52 -18.64
N ARG A 858 75.96 8.56 -19.07
CA ARG A 858 75.66 8.79 -20.49
C ARG A 858 76.87 9.31 -21.27
N THR A 859 77.76 10.07 -20.64
CA THR A 859 79.06 10.44 -21.22
C THR A 859 80.02 9.24 -21.26
N GLU A 860 80.01 8.38 -20.24
CA GLU A 860 80.86 7.17 -20.17
C GLU A 860 80.45 6.10 -21.19
N ILE A 861 79.15 5.95 -21.45
CA ILE A 861 78.63 5.09 -22.53
C ILE A 861 79.00 5.66 -23.91
N LYS A 862 78.98 6.99 -24.08
CA LYS A 862 79.40 7.64 -25.33
C LYS A 862 80.90 7.42 -25.61
N SER A 863 81.77 7.60 -24.61
CA SER A 863 83.22 7.40 -24.79
C SER A 863 83.57 5.95 -25.11
N ARG A 864 82.85 4.96 -24.54
CA ARG A 864 82.98 3.55 -24.94
C ARG A 864 82.49 3.26 -26.37
N SER A 865 81.43 3.91 -26.85
CA SER A 865 80.93 3.71 -28.22
C SER A 865 81.87 4.27 -29.31
N THR A 866 82.68 5.28 -29.01
CA THR A 866 83.70 5.82 -29.93
C THR A 866 85.00 5.04 -29.95
N GLY A 867 85.23 4.11 -29.01
CA GLY A 867 86.45 3.30 -28.92
C GLY A 867 86.47 2.04 -29.78
N GLN A 868 85.43 1.76 -30.58
CA GLN A 868 85.26 0.50 -31.31
C GLN A 868 85.31 0.61 -32.86
N ASN A 869 85.66 1.79 -33.40
CA ASN A 869 85.76 2.03 -34.85
C ASN A 869 87.20 2.29 -35.38
N THR A 870 88.24 1.93 -34.61
CA THR A 870 89.65 2.02 -35.04
C THR A 870 90.42 0.73 -34.78
N ALA A 871 89.98 -0.35 -35.44
CA ALA A 871 90.73 -1.59 -35.62
C ALA A 871 90.38 -2.15 -37.00
N GLY A 872 91.05 -1.63 -38.04
CA GLY A 872 90.61 -1.80 -39.42
C GLY A 872 91.62 -1.39 -40.49
N MET A 873 92.92 -1.45 -40.18
CA MET A 873 94.03 -1.65 -41.13
C MET A 873 95.31 -2.00 -40.37
#